data_AF-A0A9W7W733-F1
#
_entry.id   AF-A0A9W7W733-F1
#
_cell.length_a   1.000
_cell.length_b   1.000
_cell.length_c   1.000
_cell.angle_alpha   90.00
_cell.angle_beta   90.00
_cell.angle_gamma   90.00
#
_symmetry.space_group_name_H-M   'P 1'
#
loop_
_entity.id
_entity.type
_entity.pdbx_description
1 polymer ?
#
loop_
_entity_poly.entity_id
_entity_poly.type
_entity_poly.pdbx_seq_one_letter_code
_entity_poly.pdbx_strand_id
1 'polypeptide(L)'
;MKEAIVSKGPSVKIVDSAIPKAGPGQVVIKVVVSGSNPKDWKVPDWSPDTPPMNQGDDIAGIVHEVGEGVQEPKKGDRVAAFHEMMKPGGSYAEYAVAWAHTTFLLPEKATFEEGAALPLAYLTAVVGLYANDRLNLPHPFSPATEPIPLVVYGGSSAVGSYVIQLAQKSNIHPIIAVAGRAREHVEKMIDRSKGDTIVDYRKGDEAVVQGIKDALKSQKLYHAYDAVSEKNSYVNISKVLEEHGGATTFVLPPPGGWTGKHKEFAATVKQSTTNVGAVHGPLKDLGFVYSRYLTRALEEGWFKPQPQEVVPGGLEGVQSALEKLKDGTASAVKYVFRIADTPGAGHNKMTTTFRKDSVHSQDETEPDQPIYDVAIIGAGPCGLGLAARLREKHPSALFTDVEQARYHWINRNGHKTTVRGWKRGRWEGRITPPKSNRDRSNAEPSILVLDSAGSTWMSKWHALFEKLKIEHLRSPMFFHPDPSDRDALLAFVHGQGGLGKEKCAVEICGCVGAELSKHQRKKRTGQRRKGEGSTPAVTTVDERDRKDYFAPSSGCFREFCEASVKRYGLDQPGLIRQDTLTHLTYGPVDTHSEVKDLFTLSTSNGGTYLARTVVLATGAGNPVIPSPFSDLQGQMGGTLPAATHALAPPTAPLLTAALATKIRSRQHTTALIIGGGLTSAQVADNLLRAGVDKVYLLMRGGLKIKPFDVDLSWMSKFQNQRKAEFWTADSFEERLGMVLEARNGGSIPSRYVKRLRFWEGKSGGERLKSCLYTQVQEAEWCKESRKWRIQTEPAVDGMSEIDHVFFATGAQGGVQDLPFLSNLLERYPIESVKGLPVLTDDLQWRRDVPLFVTGRMASLQLGPGAGNLEGARLGAERVVWAVEEILSGGKGDAGEVVEERARLEGEFVAGVGSKYRMLEVE
;
A
#
# COMPACT_ATOMS: atom_id res chain seq x y z
N MET A 1 22.15 -17.61 26.44
CA MET A 1 21.09 -16.73 26.92
C MET A 1 20.63 -17.19 28.28
N LYS A 2 20.23 -16.28 29.17
CA LYS A 2 19.57 -16.62 30.44
C LYS A 2 18.14 -17.10 30.18
N GLU A 3 17.78 -18.16 30.87
CA GLU A 3 16.45 -18.79 30.85
C GLU A 3 16.07 -19.25 32.25
N ALA A 4 14.80 -19.07 32.65
CA ALA A 4 14.27 -19.52 33.93
C ALA A 4 13.48 -20.82 33.76
N ILE A 5 13.89 -21.84 34.50
CA ILE A 5 13.27 -23.17 34.55
C ILE A 5 12.42 -23.26 35.80
N VAL A 6 11.13 -23.56 35.64
CA VAL A 6 10.16 -23.66 36.74
C VAL A 6 9.92 -25.14 37.07
N SER A 7 9.94 -25.45 38.36
CA SER A 7 9.67 -26.77 38.93
C SER A 7 8.52 -26.71 39.94
N LYS A 8 8.11 -27.87 40.46
CA LYS A 8 7.03 -27.99 41.46
C LYS A 8 7.27 -27.08 42.67
N GLY A 9 6.20 -26.53 43.26
CA GLY A 9 6.32 -25.63 44.41
C GLY A 9 6.84 -24.23 44.03
N PRO A 10 6.24 -23.66 42.98
CA PRO A 10 6.89 -22.94 41.86
C PRO A 10 8.36 -22.52 42.06
N SER A 11 9.27 -23.47 42.26
CA SER A 11 10.70 -23.17 42.45
C SER A 11 11.37 -22.88 41.10
N VAL A 12 12.14 -21.79 41.03
CA VAL A 12 12.76 -21.29 39.78
C VAL A 12 14.27 -21.41 39.83
N LYS A 13 14.86 -21.96 38.76
CA LYS A 13 16.31 -21.99 38.54
C LYS A 13 16.65 -21.26 37.23
N ILE A 14 17.53 -20.27 37.30
CA ILE A 14 18.07 -19.61 36.11
C ILE A 14 19.25 -20.43 35.58
N VAL A 15 19.25 -20.70 34.28
CA VAL A 15 20.28 -21.46 33.56
C VAL A 15 20.75 -20.70 32.32
N ASP A 16 21.88 -21.12 31.76
CA ASP A 16 22.34 -20.68 30.45
C ASP A 16 21.89 -21.68 29.38
N SER A 17 21.17 -21.19 28.38
CA SER A 17 20.64 -21.95 27.25
C SER A 17 21.15 -21.39 25.92
N ALA A 18 21.12 -22.19 24.86
CA ALA A 18 21.36 -21.71 23.51
C ALA A 18 20.22 -20.79 23.04
N ILE A 19 20.52 -19.81 22.19
CA ILE A 19 19.47 -19.02 21.53
C ILE A 19 18.73 -19.93 20.54
N PRO A 20 17.40 -20.06 20.62
CA PRO A 20 16.64 -20.91 19.72
C PRO A 20 16.69 -20.40 18.28
N LYS A 21 16.45 -21.30 17.33
CA LYS A 21 16.33 -21.00 15.90
C LYS A 21 14.88 -21.06 15.45
N ALA A 22 14.50 -20.19 14.53
CA ALA A 22 13.14 -20.13 14.05
C ALA A 22 12.86 -21.30 13.09
N GLY A 23 11.96 -22.21 13.47
CA GLY A 23 11.46 -23.25 12.57
C GLY A 23 10.42 -22.70 11.57
N PRO A 24 10.00 -23.48 10.56
CA PRO A 24 8.96 -23.07 9.63
C PRO A 24 7.69 -22.60 10.34
N GLY A 25 7.16 -21.43 9.96
CA GLY A 25 5.98 -20.81 10.56
C GLY A 25 6.22 -20.18 11.94
N GLN A 26 7.45 -20.23 12.47
CA GLN A 26 7.81 -19.69 13.77
C GLN A 26 8.66 -18.42 13.66
N VAL A 27 8.67 -17.65 14.73
CA VAL A 27 9.52 -16.49 14.93
C VAL A 27 10.28 -16.65 16.23
N VAL A 28 11.53 -16.20 16.26
CA VAL A 28 12.28 -16.02 17.51
C VAL A 28 12.21 -14.54 17.86
N ILE A 29 11.79 -14.23 19.07
CA ILE A 29 11.61 -12.87 19.57
C ILE A 29 12.65 -12.64 20.66
N LYS A 30 13.43 -11.55 20.53
CA LYS A 30 14.22 -11.02 21.63
C LYS A 30 13.25 -10.41 22.64
N VAL A 31 13.08 -11.09 23.77
CA VAL A 31 12.06 -10.75 24.76
C VAL A 31 12.47 -9.48 25.48
N VAL A 32 11.59 -8.49 25.50
CA VAL A 32 11.76 -7.26 26.29
C VAL A 32 11.02 -7.41 27.62
N VAL A 33 9.77 -7.86 27.55
CA VAL A 33 8.92 -8.14 28.71
C VAL A 33 8.26 -9.50 28.55
N SER A 34 8.27 -10.28 29.63
CA SER A 34 7.52 -11.54 29.75
C SER A 34 6.37 -11.39 30.74
N GLY A 35 5.24 -12.02 30.47
CA GLY A 35 4.06 -12.03 31.35
C GLY A 35 3.83 -13.37 32.02
N SER A 36 3.30 -13.34 33.25
CA SER A 36 2.93 -14.56 34.02
C SER A 36 1.46 -14.94 33.88
N ASN A 37 1.18 -16.23 34.02
CA ASN A 37 -0.17 -16.80 34.07
C ASN A 37 -0.33 -17.84 35.18
N PRO A 38 -1.55 -18.08 35.70
CA PRO A 38 -1.78 -19.11 36.72
C PRO A 38 -1.33 -20.51 36.31
N LYS A 39 -1.37 -20.83 35.01
CA LYS A 39 -0.93 -22.12 34.51
C LYS A 39 0.56 -22.39 34.76
N ASP A 40 1.38 -21.34 34.87
CA ASP A 40 2.83 -21.44 34.98
C ASP A 40 3.26 -22.11 36.28
N TRP A 41 2.43 -22.02 37.33
CA TRP A 41 2.60 -22.78 38.57
C TRP A 41 1.69 -24.01 38.66
N LYS A 42 0.47 -23.96 38.07
CA LYS A 42 -0.49 -25.08 38.12
C LYS A 42 0.03 -26.30 37.35
N VAL A 43 0.61 -26.12 36.17
CA VAL A 43 1.06 -27.25 35.34
C VAL A 43 2.21 -28.02 36.03
N PRO A 44 3.27 -27.39 36.56
CA PRO A 44 4.28 -28.09 37.35
C PRO A 44 3.73 -28.83 38.58
N ASP A 45 2.69 -28.30 39.24
CA ASP A 45 2.07 -28.94 40.40
C ASP A 45 1.14 -30.13 40.01
N TRP A 46 0.40 -29.99 38.90
CA TRP A 46 -0.55 -31.00 38.42
C TRP A 46 0.10 -32.14 37.64
N SER A 47 1.26 -31.90 37.05
CA SER A 47 2.00 -32.88 36.26
C SER A 47 3.42 -33.07 36.81
N PRO A 48 3.55 -33.65 38.02
CA PRO A 48 4.84 -33.76 38.71
C PRO A 48 5.85 -34.65 37.99
N ASP A 49 5.39 -35.51 37.08
CA ASP A 49 6.24 -36.39 36.26
C ASP A 49 6.83 -35.64 35.04
N THR A 50 6.34 -34.44 34.73
CA THR A 50 6.90 -33.61 33.66
C THR A 50 8.21 -32.96 34.11
N PRO A 51 9.31 -33.10 33.36
CA PRO A 51 10.57 -32.44 33.71
C PRO A 51 10.43 -30.93 33.88
N PRO A 52 11.17 -30.30 34.81
CA PRO A 52 11.22 -28.84 34.93
C PRO A 52 11.57 -28.18 33.59
N MET A 53 10.83 -27.15 33.22
CA MET A 53 11.03 -26.40 31.97
C MET A 53 10.66 -24.92 32.14
N ASN A 54 10.98 -24.12 31.14
CA ASN A 54 10.47 -22.75 31.04
C ASN A 54 8.95 -22.77 30.81
N GLN A 55 8.22 -22.10 31.70
CA GLN A 55 6.75 -22.09 31.70
C GLN A 55 6.15 -20.78 31.15
N GLY A 56 6.98 -19.80 30.77
CA GLY A 56 6.48 -18.50 30.31
C GLY A 56 5.94 -18.58 28.89
N ASP A 57 4.73 -18.08 28.67
CA ASP A 57 4.09 -18.15 27.34
C ASP A 57 3.64 -16.81 26.76
N ASP A 58 3.68 -15.73 27.56
CA ASP A 58 3.40 -14.39 27.05
C ASP A 58 4.69 -13.65 26.76
N ILE A 59 4.88 -13.32 25.48
CA ILE A 59 6.05 -12.64 24.97
C ILE A 59 5.67 -11.23 24.56
N ALA A 60 6.49 -10.24 24.91
CA ALA A 60 6.51 -8.95 24.23
C ALA A 60 7.95 -8.52 23.97
N GLY A 61 8.27 -8.18 22.73
CA GLY A 61 9.63 -7.83 22.36
C GLY A 61 9.83 -7.54 20.89
N ILE A 62 11.07 -7.74 20.44
CA ILE A 62 11.48 -7.44 19.06
C ILE A 62 11.76 -8.74 18.34
N VAL A 63 11.19 -8.95 17.15
CA VAL A 63 11.49 -10.14 16.35
C VAL A 63 12.99 -10.19 16.03
N HIS A 64 13.65 -11.26 16.46
CA HIS A 64 15.07 -11.52 16.27
C HIS A 64 15.37 -12.31 15.00
N GLU A 65 14.56 -13.34 14.73
CA GLU A 65 14.68 -14.27 13.61
C GLU A 65 13.27 -14.70 13.16
N VAL A 66 13.08 -14.95 11.87
CA VAL A 66 11.82 -15.48 11.32
C VAL A 66 12.13 -16.77 10.59
N GLY A 67 11.26 -17.76 10.72
CA GLY A 67 11.39 -19.05 10.07
C GLY A 67 10.67 -19.09 8.73
N GLU A 68 10.93 -20.16 7.98
CA GLU A 68 10.37 -20.38 6.63
C GLU A 68 8.84 -20.23 6.60
N GLY A 69 8.30 -19.53 5.59
CA GLY A 69 6.85 -19.36 5.42
C GLY A 69 6.19 -18.29 6.31
N VAL A 70 6.94 -17.63 7.20
CA VAL A 70 6.42 -16.47 7.96
C VAL A 70 6.40 -15.22 7.09
N GLN A 71 5.20 -14.70 6.81
CA GLN A 71 4.99 -13.46 6.04
C GLN A 71 4.99 -12.20 6.93
N GLU A 72 4.45 -12.34 8.14
CA GLU A 72 4.36 -11.33 9.19
C GLU A 72 4.28 -12.04 10.56
N PRO A 73 4.96 -11.54 11.60
CA PRO A 73 5.81 -10.34 11.63
C PRO A 73 7.22 -10.58 11.05
N LYS A 74 8.00 -9.51 10.89
CA LYS A 74 9.36 -9.49 10.31
C LYS A 74 10.40 -9.18 11.39
N LYS A 75 11.64 -9.61 11.16
CA LYS A 75 12.78 -9.24 12.02
C LYS A 75 12.83 -7.72 12.25
N GLY A 76 12.96 -7.30 13.50
CA GLY A 76 12.94 -5.90 13.91
C GLY A 76 11.57 -5.39 14.37
N ASP A 77 10.48 -6.08 14.06
CA ASP A 77 9.14 -5.64 14.45
C ASP A 77 8.93 -5.72 15.96
N ARG A 78 8.22 -4.73 16.50
CA ARG A 78 7.67 -4.76 17.85
C ARG A 78 6.46 -5.69 17.85
N VAL A 79 6.52 -6.74 18.66
CA VAL A 79 5.48 -7.77 18.69
C VAL A 79 5.15 -8.18 20.11
N ALA A 80 3.97 -8.73 20.26
CA ALA A 80 3.65 -9.62 21.37
C ALA A 80 3.09 -10.94 20.82
N ALA A 81 3.34 -12.03 21.53
CA ALA A 81 3.06 -13.37 21.02
C ALA A 81 2.70 -14.36 22.13
N PHE A 82 1.88 -15.33 21.77
CA PHE A 82 1.59 -16.49 22.60
C PHE A 82 2.44 -17.68 22.16
N HIS A 83 3.42 -18.06 22.98
CA HIS A 83 4.27 -19.23 22.77
C HIS A 83 3.47 -20.53 22.93
N GLU A 84 3.89 -21.59 22.23
CA GLU A 84 3.24 -22.90 22.30
C GLU A 84 3.51 -23.55 23.65
N MET A 85 2.45 -23.67 24.46
CA MET A 85 2.53 -24.23 25.81
C MET A 85 3.26 -25.57 25.82
N MET A 86 4.10 -25.80 26.85
CA MET A 86 4.83 -27.05 27.06
C MET A 86 5.85 -27.39 25.95
N LYS A 87 6.28 -26.40 25.17
CA LYS A 87 7.41 -26.51 24.24
C LYS A 87 8.65 -25.77 24.76
N PRO A 88 9.86 -26.11 24.28
CA PRO A 88 11.06 -25.33 24.57
C PRO A 88 10.99 -23.93 23.94
N GLY A 89 11.71 -22.96 24.53
CA GLY A 89 11.79 -21.59 24.01
C GLY A 89 10.70 -20.65 24.54
N GLY A 90 10.26 -20.85 25.78
CA GLY A 90 9.27 -20.00 26.44
C GLY A 90 9.79 -18.59 26.77
N SER A 91 8.87 -17.71 27.17
CA SER A 91 9.10 -16.28 27.37
C SER A 91 9.92 -15.92 28.61
N TYR A 92 10.11 -16.82 29.57
CA TYR A 92 11.03 -16.58 30.70
C TYR A 92 12.50 -16.77 30.29
N ALA A 93 12.92 -16.07 29.22
CA ALA A 93 14.27 -16.11 28.67
C ALA A 93 14.59 -14.82 27.89
N GLU A 94 15.86 -14.63 27.51
CA GLU A 94 16.25 -13.49 26.64
C GLU A 94 15.71 -13.59 25.21
N TYR A 95 15.45 -14.81 24.74
CA TYR A 95 14.85 -15.10 23.44
C TYR A 95 13.82 -16.21 23.58
N ALA A 96 12.69 -16.05 22.90
CA ALA A 96 11.59 -16.99 22.92
C ALA A 96 11.10 -17.30 21.52
N VAL A 97 10.53 -18.49 21.32
CA VAL A 97 9.92 -18.92 20.06
C VAL A 97 8.43 -18.59 20.12
N ALA A 98 7.82 -18.24 19.00
CA ALA A 98 6.37 -18.18 18.88
C ALA A 98 5.96 -18.57 17.46
N TRP A 99 4.71 -18.99 17.27
CA TRP A 99 4.18 -19.15 15.93
C TRP A 99 3.73 -17.81 15.36
N ALA A 100 3.94 -17.59 14.07
CA ALA A 100 3.53 -16.35 13.41
C ALA A 100 2.03 -16.09 13.53
N HIS A 101 1.20 -17.14 13.53
CA HIS A 101 -0.26 -17.04 13.66
C HIS A 101 -0.75 -16.71 15.08
N THR A 102 0.09 -16.82 16.10
CA THR A 102 -0.18 -16.37 17.48
C THR A 102 0.66 -15.16 17.88
N THR A 103 1.30 -14.53 16.90
CA THR A 103 2.07 -13.29 17.07
C THR A 103 1.29 -12.13 16.47
N PHE A 104 1.26 -11.00 17.17
CA PHE A 104 0.64 -9.76 16.70
C PHE A 104 1.61 -8.59 16.81
N LEU A 105 1.48 -7.63 15.90
CA LEU A 105 2.27 -6.41 15.93
C LEU A 105 1.80 -5.57 17.11
N LEU A 106 2.76 -5.00 17.84
CA LEU A 106 2.50 -4.13 18.97
C LEU A 106 2.57 -2.68 18.47
N PRO A 107 1.45 -1.94 18.42
CA PRO A 107 1.44 -0.57 17.93
C PRO A 107 2.35 0.33 18.76
N GLU A 108 2.90 1.41 18.18
CA GLU A 108 3.88 2.26 18.87
C GLU A 108 3.40 2.79 20.22
N LYS A 109 2.11 3.11 20.32
CA LYS A 109 1.45 3.62 21.52
C LYS A 109 1.24 2.58 22.62
N ALA A 110 1.37 1.28 22.31
CA ALA A 110 1.28 0.21 23.29
C ALA A 110 2.69 -0.15 23.81
N THR A 111 2.83 -0.16 25.13
CA THR A 111 4.07 -0.54 25.81
C THR A 111 4.32 -2.04 25.75
N PHE A 112 5.57 -2.50 25.93
CA PHE A 112 5.86 -3.93 25.97
C PHE A 112 5.23 -4.62 27.20
N GLU A 113 5.09 -3.89 28.31
CA GLU A 113 4.36 -4.35 29.49
C GLU A 113 2.89 -4.63 29.15
N GLU A 114 2.23 -3.70 28.47
CA GLU A 114 0.88 -3.90 27.93
C GLU A 114 0.83 -5.08 26.95
N GLY A 115 1.81 -5.18 26.06
CA GLY A 115 1.96 -6.30 25.12
C GLY A 115 2.04 -7.66 25.82
N ALA A 116 2.81 -7.78 26.91
CA ALA A 116 3.00 -9.01 27.66
C ALA A 116 1.77 -9.40 28.51
N ALA A 117 0.82 -8.47 28.71
CA ALA A 117 -0.39 -8.73 29.48
C ALA A 117 -1.51 -9.43 28.67
N LEU A 118 -1.34 -9.54 27.35
CA LEU A 118 -2.40 -9.88 26.41
C LEU A 118 -2.44 -11.35 25.93
N PRO A 119 -1.36 -11.97 25.41
CA PRO A 119 -1.48 -13.00 24.37
C PRO A 119 -2.30 -14.23 24.78
N LEU A 120 -1.92 -14.93 25.85
CA LEU A 120 -2.59 -16.13 26.33
C LEU A 120 -4.02 -15.84 26.78
N ALA A 121 -4.20 -14.84 27.65
CA ALA A 121 -5.50 -14.55 28.24
C ALA A 121 -6.50 -14.01 27.20
N TYR A 122 -6.05 -13.20 26.23
CA TYR A 122 -6.89 -12.71 25.13
C TYR A 122 -7.32 -13.85 24.22
N LEU A 123 -6.38 -14.70 23.78
CA LEU A 123 -6.71 -15.85 22.93
C LEU A 123 -7.61 -16.86 23.65
N THR A 124 -7.48 -16.98 24.98
CA THR A 124 -8.41 -17.78 25.81
C THR A 124 -9.83 -17.22 25.73
N ALA A 125 -10.00 -15.90 25.89
CA ALA A 125 -11.29 -15.23 25.76
C ALA A 125 -11.90 -15.46 24.37
N VAL A 126 -11.09 -15.28 23.31
CA VAL A 126 -11.48 -15.49 21.91
C VAL A 126 -11.95 -16.92 21.66
N VAL A 127 -11.17 -17.93 22.06
CA VAL A 127 -11.51 -19.35 21.83
C VAL A 127 -12.85 -19.67 22.50
N GLY A 128 -13.02 -19.31 23.77
CA GLY A 128 -14.25 -19.65 24.48
C GLY A 128 -15.49 -18.93 23.93
N LEU A 129 -15.36 -17.68 23.48
CA LEU A 129 -16.46 -16.92 22.89
C LEU A 129 -16.84 -17.41 21.48
N TYR A 130 -15.85 -17.63 20.62
CA TYR A 130 -16.06 -17.64 19.17
C TYR A 130 -15.78 -18.97 18.47
N ALA A 131 -15.11 -19.94 19.11
CA ALA A 131 -14.90 -21.24 18.46
C ALA A 131 -16.22 -22.02 18.31
N ASN A 132 -16.40 -22.68 17.17
CA ASN A 132 -17.64 -23.42 16.81
C ASN A 132 -18.01 -24.51 17.85
N ASP A 133 -17.01 -25.13 18.46
CA ASP A 133 -17.15 -26.17 19.47
C ASP A 133 -17.16 -25.62 20.91
N ARG A 134 -17.18 -24.29 21.08
CA ARG A 134 -17.36 -23.57 22.36
C ARG A 134 -18.74 -22.90 22.38
N LEU A 135 -18.81 -21.60 22.73
CA LEU A 135 -20.05 -20.84 22.77
C LEU A 135 -20.54 -20.41 21.38
N ASN A 136 -19.65 -20.26 20.40
CA ASN A 136 -19.97 -19.89 19.01
C ASN A 136 -20.83 -18.61 18.90
N LEU A 137 -20.45 -17.56 19.63
CA LEU A 137 -21.18 -16.31 19.69
C LEU A 137 -20.84 -15.37 18.51
N PRO A 138 -21.68 -14.35 18.22
CA PRO A 138 -21.41 -13.38 17.16
C PRO A 138 -20.07 -12.66 17.34
N HIS A 139 -19.30 -12.53 16.26
CA HIS A 139 -17.96 -11.93 16.27
C HIS A 139 -18.02 -10.38 16.34
N PRO A 140 -16.94 -9.69 16.77
CA PRO A 140 -16.89 -8.22 16.80
C PRO A 140 -17.05 -7.56 15.42
N PHE A 141 -16.69 -8.26 14.35
CA PHE A 141 -16.84 -7.82 12.96
C PHE A 141 -18.14 -8.30 12.30
N SER A 142 -18.99 -9.03 13.04
CA SER A 142 -20.37 -9.34 12.67
C SER A 142 -21.25 -9.32 13.94
N PRO A 143 -21.47 -8.13 14.53
CA PRO A 143 -22.11 -7.98 15.84
C PRO A 143 -23.53 -8.54 15.88
N ALA A 144 -23.98 -8.96 17.07
CA ALA A 144 -25.34 -9.40 17.30
C ALA A 144 -26.36 -8.28 17.02
N THR A 145 -27.48 -8.64 16.39
CA THR A 145 -28.60 -7.72 16.14
C THR A 145 -29.69 -7.82 17.21
N GLU A 146 -29.75 -8.94 17.91
CA GLU A 146 -30.71 -9.22 18.98
C GLU A 146 -29.99 -9.36 20.32
N PRO A 147 -30.66 -9.11 21.46
CA PRO A 147 -30.09 -9.34 22.79
C PRO A 147 -29.68 -10.80 23.01
N ILE A 148 -28.48 -11.00 23.56
CA ILE A 148 -27.90 -12.29 23.91
C ILE A 148 -27.37 -12.18 25.36
N PRO A 149 -28.14 -12.63 26.37
CA PRO A 149 -27.67 -12.65 27.75
C PRO A 149 -26.43 -13.56 27.91
N LEU A 150 -25.38 -13.03 28.54
CA LEU A 150 -24.12 -13.75 28.78
C LEU A 150 -23.70 -13.57 30.24
N VAL A 151 -23.55 -14.68 30.96
CA VAL A 151 -22.88 -14.68 32.27
C VAL A 151 -21.37 -14.78 32.07
N VAL A 152 -20.60 -13.87 32.67
CA VAL A 152 -19.13 -13.94 32.73
C VAL A 152 -18.71 -14.12 34.18
N TYR A 153 -18.41 -15.35 34.56
CA TYR A 153 -17.97 -15.66 35.92
C TYR A 153 -16.49 -15.32 36.09
N GLY A 154 -16.16 -14.50 37.10
CA GLY A 154 -14.81 -13.97 37.29
C GLY A 154 -14.48 -12.81 36.36
N GLY A 155 -15.42 -11.87 36.16
CA GLY A 155 -15.29 -10.75 35.23
C GLY A 155 -14.09 -9.83 35.46
N SER A 156 -13.49 -9.84 36.66
CA SER A 156 -12.27 -9.07 36.97
C SER A 156 -10.96 -9.82 36.77
N SER A 157 -11.02 -11.10 36.35
CA SER A 157 -9.82 -11.87 35.95
C SER A 157 -9.28 -11.37 34.60
N ALA A 158 -8.04 -11.73 34.24
CA ALA A 158 -7.48 -11.38 32.94
C ALA A 158 -8.39 -11.82 31.79
N VAL A 159 -8.74 -13.11 31.76
CA VAL A 159 -9.64 -13.68 30.74
C VAL A 159 -11.03 -13.03 30.81
N GLY A 160 -11.63 -12.93 32.00
CA GLY A 160 -12.97 -12.35 32.17
C GLY A 160 -13.06 -10.90 31.69
N SER A 161 -12.04 -10.09 31.95
CA SER A 161 -11.98 -8.70 31.49
C SER A 161 -11.95 -8.60 29.96
N TYR A 162 -11.23 -9.51 29.30
CA TYR A 162 -11.15 -9.57 27.85
C TYR A 162 -12.41 -10.14 27.21
N VAL A 163 -13.07 -11.11 27.87
CA VAL A 163 -14.39 -11.62 27.48
C VAL A 163 -15.42 -10.48 27.48
N ILE A 164 -15.45 -9.64 28.52
CA ILE A 164 -16.38 -8.51 28.61
C ILE A 164 -16.14 -7.51 27.48
N GLN A 165 -14.88 -7.09 27.26
CA GLN A 165 -14.55 -6.13 26.19
C GLN A 165 -14.89 -6.66 24.79
N LEU A 166 -14.65 -7.95 24.53
CA LEU A 166 -15.01 -8.61 23.27
C LEU A 166 -16.53 -8.72 23.11
N ALA A 167 -17.26 -9.11 24.16
CA ALA A 167 -18.71 -9.20 24.15
C ALA A 167 -19.38 -7.83 23.91
N GLN A 168 -18.88 -6.75 24.52
CA GLN A 168 -19.30 -5.37 24.23
C GLN A 168 -19.18 -5.06 22.74
N LYS A 169 -18.02 -5.35 22.14
CA LYS A 169 -17.75 -5.08 20.74
C LYS A 169 -18.60 -5.95 19.79
N SER A 170 -18.90 -7.17 20.21
CA SER A 170 -19.85 -8.09 19.55
C SER A 170 -21.32 -7.71 19.75
N ASN A 171 -21.63 -6.64 20.49
CA ASN A 171 -22.99 -6.24 20.87
C ASN A 171 -23.78 -7.33 21.62
N ILE A 172 -23.10 -8.15 22.43
CA ILE A 172 -23.70 -9.21 23.25
C ILE A 172 -24.10 -8.62 24.59
N HIS A 173 -25.41 -8.52 24.83
CA HIS A 173 -25.99 -7.92 26.02
C HIS A 173 -27.31 -8.61 26.41
N PRO A 174 -27.69 -8.61 27.71
CA PRO A 174 -26.94 -8.07 28.84
C PRO A 174 -25.76 -8.97 29.25
N ILE A 175 -24.63 -8.34 29.61
CA ILE A 175 -23.49 -9.00 30.25
C ILE A 175 -23.70 -9.01 31.76
N ILE A 176 -23.74 -10.19 32.36
CA ILE A 176 -23.85 -10.38 33.81
C ILE A 176 -22.50 -10.85 34.34
N ALA A 177 -21.68 -9.89 34.77
CA ALA A 177 -20.32 -10.13 35.23
C ALA A 177 -20.28 -10.45 36.73
N VAL A 178 -19.79 -11.62 37.11
CA VAL A 178 -19.60 -11.98 38.52
C VAL A 178 -18.22 -11.53 38.99
N ALA A 179 -18.16 -10.52 39.86
CA ALA A 179 -16.92 -9.92 40.35
C ALA A 179 -17.09 -9.27 41.74
N GLY A 180 -16.04 -9.33 42.56
CA GLY A 180 -16.06 -8.86 43.96
C GLY A 180 -15.09 -7.72 44.23
N ARG A 181 -13.92 -8.03 44.83
CA ARG A 181 -12.89 -7.04 45.25
C ARG A 181 -12.51 -6.01 44.16
N ALA A 182 -12.45 -6.44 42.90
CA ALA A 182 -12.09 -5.59 41.76
C ALA A 182 -13.30 -5.20 40.88
N ARG A 183 -14.51 -5.08 41.45
CA ARG A 183 -15.72 -4.70 40.70
C ARG A 183 -15.60 -3.34 39.98
N GLU A 184 -14.85 -2.39 40.54
CA GLU A 184 -14.64 -1.07 39.93
C GLU A 184 -13.86 -1.15 38.62
N HIS A 185 -12.99 -2.15 38.47
CA HIS A 185 -12.33 -2.43 37.20
C HIS A 185 -13.36 -2.90 36.17
N VAL A 186 -14.28 -3.78 36.56
CA VAL A 186 -15.36 -4.29 35.70
C VAL A 186 -16.35 -3.20 35.30
N GLU A 187 -16.68 -2.28 36.21
CA GLU A 187 -17.61 -1.17 35.95
C GLU A 187 -17.15 -0.30 34.76
N LYS A 188 -15.84 -0.17 34.55
CA LYS A 188 -15.26 0.61 33.43
C LYS A 188 -15.44 -0.03 32.06
N MET A 189 -15.88 -1.29 32.00
CA MET A 189 -15.93 -2.11 30.78
C MET A 189 -17.36 -2.53 30.39
N ILE A 190 -18.36 -2.30 31.24
CA ILE A 190 -19.74 -2.69 30.98
C ILE A 190 -20.61 -1.48 30.61
N ASP A 191 -21.74 -1.74 29.94
CA ASP A 191 -22.72 -0.72 29.57
C ASP A 191 -24.05 -0.97 30.31
N ARG A 192 -24.23 -0.26 31.43
CA ARG A 192 -25.46 -0.33 32.26
C ARG A 192 -26.73 -0.01 31.45
N SER A 193 -26.64 0.81 30.39
CA SER A 193 -27.79 1.19 29.57
C SER A 193 -28.33 0.03 28.75
N LYS A 194 -27.49 -0.97 28.46
CA LYS A 194 -27.84 -2.20 27.77
C LYS A 194 -28.24 -3.34 28.72
N GLY A 195 -28.39 -3.05 30.00
CA GLY A 195 -28.77 -4.01 31.03
C GLY A 195 -27.61 -4.78 31.64
N ASP A 196 -26.37 -4.45 31.31
CA ASP A 196 -25.20 -5.11 31.89
C ASP A 196 -25.14 -4.89 33.40
N THR A 197 -24.75 -5.93 34.14
CA THR A 197 -24.82 -5.94 35.61
C THR A 197 -23.62 -6.65 36.22
N ILE A 198 -23.17 -6.15 37.38
CA ILE A 198 -22.16 -6.82 38.21
C ILE A 198 -22.85 -7.52 39.39
N VAL A 199 -22.51 -8.79 39.60
CA VAL A 199 -22.95 -9.60 40.74
C VAL A 199 -21.77 -9.91 41.65
N ASP A 200 -21.88 -9.61 42.95
CA ASP A 200 -20.78 -9.74 43.90
C ASP A 200 -20.73 -11.13 44.54
N TYR A 201 -19.74 -11.94 44.17
CA TYR A 201 -19.58 -13.30 44.69
C TYR A 201 -19.33 -13.37 46.20
N ARG A 202 -18.88 -12.28 46.83
CA ARG A 202 -18.57 -12.26 48.27
C ARG A 202 -19.83 -12.35 49.14
N LYS A 203 -21.01 -12.21 48.55
CA LYS A 203 -22.31 -12.35 49.22
C LYS A 203 -22.77 -13.81 49.36
N GLY A 204 -21.99 -14.77 48.84
CA GLY A 204 -22.29 -16.20 48.89
C GLY A 204 -23.02 -16.71 47.64
N ASP A 205 -22.99 -18.03 47.45
CA ASP A 205 -23.47 -18.71 46.24
C ASP A 205 -24.96 -18.45 45.94
N GLU A 206 -25.82 -18.50 46.97
CA GLU A 206 -27.25 -18.23 46.81
C GLU A 206 -27.53 -16.81 46.33
N ALA A 207 -26.81 -15.82 46.88
CA ALA A 207 -26.94 -14.43 46.47
C ALA A 207 -26.43 -14.20 45.04
N VAL A 208 -25.42 -14.96 44.59
CA VAL A 208 -24.97 -14.91 43.20
C VAL A 208 -26.03 -15.46 42.26
N VAL A 209 -26.57 -16.65 42.56
CA VAL A 209 -27.62 -17.28 41.76
C VAL A 209 -28.84 -16.35 41.66
N GLN A 210 -29.27 -15.77 42.78
CA GLN A 210 -30.39 -14.84 42.78
C GLN A 210 -30.06 -13.56 42.02
N GLY A 211 -28.87 -12.97 42.21
CA GLY A 211 -28.45 -11.77 41.50
C GLY A 211 -28.37 -11.95 39.98
N ILE A 212 -27.96 -13.13 39.50
CA ILE A 212 -28.00 -13.47 38.07
C ILE A 212 -29.46 -13.54 37.58
N LYS A 213 -30.35 -14.22 38.32
CA LYS A 213 -31.77 -14.31 37.97
C LYS A 213 -32.46 -12.94 37.94
N ASP A 214 -32.16 -12.07 38.90
CA ASP A 214 -32.69 -10.72 38.97
C ASP A 214 -32.24 -9.87 37.77
N ALA A 215 -30.96 -9.99 37.39
CA ALA A 215 -30.40 -9.27 36.24
C ALA A 215 -31.04 -9.70 34.90
N LEU A 216 -31.45 -10.96 34.78
CA LEU A 216 -32.09 -11.49 33.56
C LEU A 216 -33.52 -10.94 33.34
N LYS A 217 -34.20 -10.38 34.36
CA LYS A 217 -35.55 -9.82 34.25
C LYS A 217 -36.54 -10.75 33.50
N SER A 218 -36.54 -12.03 33.86
CA SER A 218 -37.33 -13.11 33.24
C SER A 218 -36.89 -13.56 31.83
N GLN A 219 -35.76 -13.06 31.31
CA GLN A 219 -35.13 -13.64 30.12
C GLN A 219 -34.46 -14.97 30.43
N LYS A 220 -34.37 -15.83 29.42
CA LYS A 220 -33.67 -17.11 29.49
C LYS A 220 -32.17 -16.91 29.29
N LEU A 221 -31.37 -17.66 30.04
CA LEU A 221 -29.91 -17.65 29.91
C LEU A 221 -29.45 -18.90 29.18
N TYR A 222 -28.87 -18.71 27.99
CA TYR A 222 -28.34 -19.80 27.18
C TYR A 222 -26.81 -19.88 27.21
N HIS A 223 -26.10 -18.83 27.62
CA HIS A 223 -24.64 -18.76 27.48
C HIS A 223 -23.95 -18.32 28.76
N ALA A 224 -22.92 -19.07 29.16
CA ALA A 224 -22.05 -18.72 30.27
C ALA A 224 -20.57 -18.96 29.92
N TYR A 225 -19.73 -18.00 30.30
CA TYR A 225 -18.28 -18.10 30.24
C TYR A 225 -17.73 -18.11 31.67
N ASP A 226 -17.12 -19.21 32.08
CA ASP A 226 -16.51 -19.33 33.40
C ASP A 226 -14.99 -19.16 33.33
N ALA A 227 -14.52 -17.94 33.64
CA ALA A 227 -13.11 -17.57 33.63
C ALA A 227 -12.36 -17.93 34.95
N VAL A 228 -12.98 -18.71 35.85
CA VAL A 228 -12.39 -19.14 37.12
C VAL A 228 -12.44 -20.65 37.28
N SER A 229 -13.61 -21.27 37.03
CA SER A 229 -13.84 -22.73 37.03
C SER A 229 -13.54 -23.41 38.38
N GLU A 230 -13.57 -22.66 39.47
CA GLU A 230 -13.26 -23.09 40.84
C GLU A 230 -14.24 -22.39 41.81
N LYS A 231 -14.26 -22.83 43.08
CA LYS A 231 -15.05 -22.19 44.17
C LYS A 231 -16.55 -22.08 43.82
N ASN A 232 -17.15 -23.20 43.40
CA ASN A 232 -18.57 -23.33 43.06
C ASN A 232 -19.06 -22.47 41.88
N SER A 233 -18.18 -21.88 41.07
CA SER A 233 -18.59 -21.11 39.88
C SER A 233 -19.50 -21.94 38.94
N TYR A 234 -19.09 -23.17 38.63
CA TYR A 234 -19.83 -24.11 37.79
C TYR A 234 -21.17 -24.54 38.42
N VAL A 235 -21.23 -24.70 39.75
CA VAL A 235 -22.47 -24.99 40.50
C VAL A 235 -23.46 -23.83 40.38
N ASN A 236 -22.97 -22.60 40.49
CA ASN A 236 -23.81 -21.40 40.41
C ASN A 236 -24.36 -21.21 39.00
N ILE A 237 -23.53 -21.43 37.97
CA ILE A 237 -23.95 -21.37 36.56
C ILE A 237 -25.00 -22.46 36.26
N SER A 238 -24.83 -23.69 36.76
CA SER A 238 -25.78 -24.78 36.46
C SER A 238 -27.19 -24.53 37.00
N LYS A 239 -27.34 -23.68 38.02
CA LYS A 239 -28.65 -23.29 38.61
C LYS A 239 -29.39 -22.20 37.85
N VAL A 240 -28.75 -21.56 36.87
CA VAL A 240 -29.30 -20.39 36.13
C VAL A 240 -29.31 -20.57 34.61
N LEU A 241 -28.54 -21.51 34.09
CA LEU A 241 -28.48 -21.83 32.66
C LEU A 241 -29.66 -22.71 32.24
N GLU A 242 -30.26 -22.45 31.08
CA GLU A 242 -31.34 -23.29 30.55
C GLU A 242 -30.87 -24.71 30.26
N GLU A 243 -31.67 -25.71 30.68
CA GLU A 243 -31.35 -27.12 30.48
C GLU A 243 -31.30 -27.50 28.99
N HIS A 244 -32.20 -26.93 28.18
CA HIS A 244 -32.27 -27.16 26.74
C HIS A 244 -31.69 -25.98 25.96
N GLY A 245 -30.64 -26.23 25.17
CA GLY A 245 -29.96 -25.21 24.38
C GLY A 245 -28.92 -24.39 25.14
N GLY A 246 -28.78 -24.60 26.46
CA GLY A 246 -27.72 -23.99 27.26
C GLY A 246 -26.33 -24.46 26.85
N ALA A 247 -25.37 -23.54 26.85
CA ALA A 247 -23.96 -23.79 26.58
C ALA A 247 -23.07 -23.03 27.57
N THR A 248 -22.03 -23.70 28.04
CA THR A 248 -21.04 -23.10 28.94
C THR A 248 -19.63 -23.53 28.58
N THR A 249 -18.65 -22.67 28.86
CA THR A 249 -17.24 -22.97 28.71
C THR A 249 -16.42 -22.64 29.95
N PHE A 250 -15.45 -23.48 30.27
CA PHE A 250 -14.63 -23.43 31.49
C PHE A 250 -13.15 -23.26 31.14
N VAL A 251 -12.43 -22.38 31.81
CA VAL A 251 -10.98 -22.20 31.60
C VAL A 251 -10.12 -23.24 32.33
N LEU A 252 -10.69 -23.97 33.30
CA LEU A 252 -10.03 -25.10 33.96
C LEU A 252 -10.80 -26.40 33.70
N PRO A 253 -10.11 -27.55 33.67
CA PRO A 253 -10.76 -28.84 33.46
C PRO A 253 -11.66 -29.22 34.65
N PRO A 254 -12.78 -29.90 34.40
CA PRO A 254 -13.64 -30.46 35.45
C PRO A 254 -12.97 -31.64 36.18
N PRO A 255 -13.56 -32.12 37.30
CA PRO A 255 -13.19 -33.40 37.89
C PRO A 255 -13.25 -34.53 36.84
N GLY A 256 -12.15 -35.29 36.71
CA GLY A 256 -11.99 -36.30 35.65
C GLY A 256 -11.18 -35.85 34.44
N GLY A 257 -10.69 -34.61 34.42
CA GLY A 257 -9.72 -34.12 33.43
C GLY A 257 -10.34 -33.38 32.25
N TRP A 258 -9.53 -33.11 31.22
CA TRP A 258 -9.88 -32.23 30.09
C TRP A 258 -11.06 -32.69 29.21
N THR A 259 -11.39 -33.98 29.26
CA THR A 259 -12.55 -34.58 28.57
C THR A 259 -13.75 -34.82 29.50
N GLY A 260 -13.61 -34.49 30.78
CA GLY A 260 -14.65 -34.63 31.78
C GLY A 260 -15.79 -33.63 31.57
N LYS A 261 -16.83 -33.79 32.38
CA LYS A 261 -17.97 -32.87 32.47
C LYS A 261 -18.32 -32.64 33.94
N HIS A 262 -18.77 -31.43 34.25
CA HIS A 262 -19.39 -31.15 35.54
C HIS A 262 -20.74 -31.87 35.60
N LYS A 263 -20.96 -32.63 36.68
CA LYS A 263 -22.16 -33.46 36.88
C LYS A 263 -23.38 -32.62 37.26
N GLU A 264 -23.15 -31.38 37.66
CA GLU A 264 -24.14 -30.42 38.14
C GLU A 264 -25.03 -29.85 37.03
N PHE A 265 -24.66 -30.05 35.75
CA PHE A 265 -25.44 -29.61 34.60
C PHE A 265 -26.29 -30.74 34.04
N ALA A 266 -27.48 -30.39 33.53
CA ALA A 266 -28.31 -31.33 32.78
C ALA A 266 -27.56 -31.90 31.56
N ALA A 267 -27.84 -33.16 31.20
CA ALA A 267 -27.16 -33.86 30.11
C ALA A 267 -27.28 -33.16 28.75
N THR A 268 -28.32 -32.35 28.57
CA THR A 268 -28.62 -31.56 27.37
C THR A 268 -27.84 -30.26 27.25
N VAL A 269 -27.16 -29.81 28.32
CA VAL A 269 -26.32 -28.62 28.28
C VAL A 269 -24.99 -28.92 27.60
N LYS A 270 -24.61 -28.11 26.62
CA LYS A 270 -23.29 -28.20 25.96
C LYS A 270 -22.22 -27.65 26.89
N GLN A 271 -21.38 -28.54 27.43
CA GLN A 271 -20.21 -28.17 28.22
C GLN A 271 -18.95 -28.27 27.38
N SER A 272 -18.03 -27.33 27.55
CA SER A 272 -16.72 -27.34 26.91
C SER A 272 -15.63 -26.80 27.83
N THR A 273 -14.40 -27.26 27.66
CA THR A 273 -13.22 -26.70 28.34
C THR A 273 -12.42 -25.87 27.34
N THR A 274 -12.17 -24.60 27.65
CA THR A 274 -11.38 -23.69 26.81
C THR A 274 -9.89 -24.02 26.97
N ASN A 275 -9.38 -24.87 26.08
CA ASN A 275 -7.96 -25.07 25.88
C ASN A 275 -7.42 -24.09 24.84
N VAL A 276 -6.74 -23.03 25.29
CA VAL A 276 -6.16 -22.02 24.40
C VAL A 276 -5.07 -22.58 23.50
N GLY A 277 -4.33 -23.62 23.90
CA GLY A 277 -3.29 -24.24 23.07
C GLY A 277 -3.81 -24.81 21.74
N ALA A 278 -5.13 -24.97 21.59
CA ALA A 278 -5.75 -25.32 20.31
C ALA A 278 -5.46 -24.31 19.19
N VAL A 279 -5.11 -23.05 19.51
CA VAL A 279 -4.71 -22.04 18.51
C VAL A 279 -3.35 -22.32 17.87
N HIS A 280 -2.56 -23.26 18.39
CA HIS A 280 -1.34 -23.75 17.73
C HIS A 280 -1.61 -25.02 16.89
N GLY A 281 -2.86 -25.48 16.84
CA GLY A 281 -3.28 -26.66 16.09
C GLY A 281 -4.64 -26.46 15.41
N PRO A 282 -5.71 -27.11 15.87
CA PRO A 282 -7.00 -27.12 15.15
C PRO A 282 -7.70 -25.76 15.04
N LEU A 283 -7.35 -24.79 15.89
CA LEU A 283 -7.89 -23.42 15.87
C LEU A 283 -6.86 -22.39 15.40
N LYS A 284 -5.84 -22.81 14.62
CA LYS A 284 -4.77 -21.92 14.11
C LYS A 284 -5.30 -20.69 13.37
N ASP A 285 -6.36 -20.84 12.58
CA ASP A 285 -6.91 -19.75 11.78
C ASP A 285 -7.65 -18.73 12.65
N LEU A 286 -8.31 -19.20 13.72
CA LEU A 286 -8.91 -18.33 14.73
C LEU A 286 -7.82 -17.53 15.46
N GLY A 287 -6.72 -18.21 15.83
CA GLY A 287 -5.52 -17.57 16.40
C GLY A 287 -4.95 -16.51 15.47
N PHE A 288 -4.80 -16.82 14.18
CA PHE A 288 -4.32 -15.90 13.15
C PHE A 288 -5.20 -14.65 13.08
N VAL A 289 -6.49 -14.82 12.83
CA VAL A 289 -7.46 -13.72 12.66
C VAL A 289 -7.49 -12.81 13.87
N TYR A 290 -7.62 -13.39 15.07
CA TYR A 290 -7.78 -12.58 16.28
C TYR A 290 -6.48 -11.96 16.79
N SER A 291 -5.30 -12.52 16.47
CA SER A 291 -4.01 -11.87 16.73
C SER A 291 -3.88 -10.58 15.90
N ARG A 292 -4.26 -10.60 14.62
CA ARG A 292 -4.27 -9.38 13.77
C ARG A 292 -5.36 -8.41 14.19
N TYR A 293 -6.54 -8.92 14.53
CA TYR A 293 -7.63 -8.08 15.05
C TYR A 293 -7.23 -7.37 16.35
N LEU A 294 -6.43 -8.02 17.21
CA LEU A 294 -5.91 -7.39 18.43
C LEU A 294 -5.00 -6.20 18.13
N THR A 295 -4.12 -6.30 17.12
CA THR A 295 -3.29 -5.17 16.67
C THR A 295 -4.18 -3.96 16.38
N ARG A 296 -5.20 -4.15 15.54
CA ARG A 296 -6.17 -3.11 15.19
C ARG A 296 -6.96 -2.60 16.40
N ALA A 297 -7.35 -3.50 17.31
CA ALA A 297 -8.11 -3.15 18.51
C ALA A 297 -7.32 -2.24 19.45
N LEU A 298 -6.01 -2.50 19.59
CA LEU A 298 -5.08 -1.65 20.30
C LEU A 298 -4.90 -0.31 19.57
N GLU A 299 -4.73 -0.30 18.24
CA GLU A 299 -4.61 0.91 17.41
C GLU A 299 -5.83 1.82 17.47
N GLU A 300 -7.04 1.26 17.50
CA GLU A 300 -8.29 2.02 17.68
C GLU A 300 -8.51 2.43 19.15
N GLY A 301 -7.84 1.76 20.10
CA GLY A 301 -7.86 2.10 21.52
C GLY A 301 -9.11 1.67 22.28
N TRP A 302 -10.00 0.87 21.67
CA TRP A 302 -11.19 0.35 22.34
C TRP A 302 -10.88 -0.89 23.19
N PHE A 303 -9.82 -1.64 22.87
CA PHE A 303 -9.38 -2.78 23.67
C PHE A 303 -8.21 -2.38 24.57
N LYS A 304 -8.31 -2.69 25.86
CA LYS A 304 -7.32 -2.31 26.88
C LYS A 304 -6.79 -3.55 27.59
N PRO A 305 -5.46 -3.71 27.69
CA PRO A 305 -4.85 -4.75 28.51
C PRO A 305 -5.22 -4.59 29.99
N GLN A 306 -5.20 -5.69 30.73
CA GLN A 306 -5.31 -5.65 32.18
C GLN A 306 -4.10 -4.89 32.78
N PRO A 307 -4.27 -4.09 33.86
CA PRO A 307 -3.17 -3.42 34.53
C PRO A 307 -1.99 -4.34 34.84
N GLN A 308 -0.76 -3.83 34.71
CA GLN A 308 0.45 -4.62 34.90
C GLN A 308 1.21 -4.18 36.16
N GLU A 309 1.84 -5.12 36.83
CA GLU A 309 2.79 -4.88 37.92
C GLU A 309 4.14 -5.45 37.49
N VAL A 310 5.14 -4.57 37.33
CA VAL A 310 6.50 -4.99 36.99
C VAL A 310 7.18 -5.54 38.24
N VAL A 311 7.53 -6.82 38.23
CA VAL A 311 8.24 -7.47 39.34
C VAL A 311 9.74 -7.22 39.16
N PRO A 312 10.45 -6.74 40.20
CA PRO A 312 11.87 -6.41 40.10
C PRO A 312 12.75 -7.66 39.91
N GLY A 313 13.95 -7.48 39.35
CA GLY A 313 14.95 -8.55 39.20
C GLY A 313 14.83 -9.39 37.93
N GLY A 314 13.95 -9.02 36.99
CA GLY A 314 13.76 -9.74 35.73
C GLY A 314 13.37 -11.20 35.96
N LEU A 315 14.16 -12.14 35.43
CA LEU A 315 13.92 -13.58 35.61
C LEU A 315 14.02 -14.05 37.07
N GLU A 316 14.78 -13.36 37.93
CA GLU A 316 14.85 -13.69 39.36
C GLU A 316 13.53 -13.40 40.09
N GLY A 317 12.70 -12.50 39.55
CA GLY A 317 11.39 -12.16 40.09
C GLY A 317 10.31 -13.23 39.86
N VAL A 318 10.52 -14.14 38.90
CA VAL A 318 9.49 -15.11 38.45
C VAL A 318 8.95 -15.96 39.60
N GLN A 319 9.83 -16.49 40.45
CA GLN A 319 9.40 -17.34 41.58
C GLN A 319 8.41 -16.60 42.49
N SER A 320 8.77 -15.38 42.92
CA SER A 320 7.94 -14.60 43.84
C SER A 320 6.56 -14.26 43.26
N ALA A 321 6.49 -14.03 41.95
CA ALA A 321 5.23 -13.76 41.26
C ALA A 321 4.35 -15.01 41.16
N LEU A 322 4.95 -16.17 40.89
CA LEU A 322 4.23 -17.45 40.84
C LEU A 322 3.72 -17.88 42.21
N GLU A 323 4.49 -17.65 43.28
CA GLU A 323 4.05 -17.84 44.67
C GLU A 323 2.84 -16.95 45.00
N LYS A 324 2.91 -15.64 44.67
CA LYS A 324 1.77 -14.72 44.84
C LYS A 324 0.52 -15.14 44.07
N LEU A 325 0.68 -15.63 42.83
CA LEU A 325 -0.42 -16.16 42.01
C LEU A 325 -1.03 -17.41 42.62
N LYS A 326 -0.21 -18.32 43.15
CA LYS A 326 -0.64 -19.55 43.83
C LYS A 326 -1.40 -19.24 45.12
N ASP A 327 -0.94 -18.26 45.89
CA ASP A 327 -1.59 -17.80 47.12
C ASP A 327 -2.87 -16.99 46.87
N GLY A 328 -3.16 -16.64 45.60
CA GLY A 328 -4.36 -15.89 45.21
C GLY A 328 -4.35 -14.43 45.69
N THR A 329 -3.15 -13.86 45.88
CA THR A 329 -2.95 -12.47 46.34
C THR A 329 -3.03 -11.45 45.19
N ALA A 330 -2.85 -11.90 43.94
CA ALA A 330 -3.04 -11.05 42.76
C ALA A 330 -4.52 -10.61 42.62
N SER A 331 -4.74 -9.31 42.44
CA SER A 331 -6.08 -8.73 42.27
C SER A 331 -6.10 -7.72 41.13
N ALA A 332 -6.67 -8.12 39.99
CA ALA A 332 -6.84 -7.32 38.79
C ALA A 332 -5.54 -6.72 38.20
N VAL A 333 -4.40 -7.36 38.49
CA VAL A 333 -3.10 -7.03 37.92
C VAL A 333 -2.45 -8.27 37.33
N LYS A 334 -1.64 -8.07 36.30
CA LYS A 334 -0.77 -9.10 35.70
C LYS A 334 0.68 -8.81 36.08
N TYR A 335 1.37 -9.79 36.66
CA TYR A 335 2.80 -9.67 36.93
C TYR A 335 3.59 -9.85 35.64
N VAL A 336 4.48 -8.90 35.37
CA VAL A 336 5.36 -8.89 34.19
C VAL A 336 6.82 -8.68 34.60
N PHE A 337 7.74 -9.17 33.78
CA PHE A 337 9.18 -9.17 34.06
C PHE A 337 9.93 -8.52 32.91
N ARG A 338 10.70 -7.46 33.19
CA ARG A 338 11.63 -6.88 32.22
C ARG A 338 12.87 -7.73 32.19
N ILE A 339 13.12 -8.37 31.05
CA ILE A 339 14.20 -9.34 30.91
C ILE A 339 15.58 -8.71 31.12
N ALA A 340 15.74 -7.44 30.72
CA ALA A 340 16.96 -6.68 30.90
C ALA A 340 17.35 -6.44 32.38
N ASP A 341 16.41 -6.59 33.32
CA ASP A 341 16.66 -6.44 34.75
C ASP A 341 17.30 -7.70 35.38
N THR A 342 17.48 -8.77 34.59
CA THR A 342 18.07 -10.03 35.06
C THR A 342 19.60 -9.91 35.15
N PRO A 343 20.22 -10.20 36.30
CA PRO A 343 21.68 -10.23 36.41
C PRO A 343 22.33 -11.18 35.40
N GLY A 344 23.30 -10.68 34.63
CA GLY A 344 24.00 -11.46 33.61
C GLY A 344 23.24 -11.67 32.31
N ALA A 345 22.03 -11.13 32.15
CA ALA A 345 21.40 -10.97 30.83
C ALA A 345 22.06 -9.80 30.08
N GLY A 346 22.22 -9.92 28.76
CA GLY A 346 22.74 -8.83 27.92
C GLY A 346 24.26 -8.81 27.66
N HIS A 347 24.90 -9.96 27.39
CA HIS A 347 26.19 -10.00 26.67
C HIS A 347 26.02 -9.58 25.19
N ASN A 348 25.58 -8.33 25.01
CA ASN A 348 25.72 -7.41 23.88
C ASN A 348 24.94 -6.15 24.29
N LYS A 349 25.61 -5.25 25.02
CA LYS A 349 25.06 -3.95 25.40
C LYS A 349 24.87 -3.07 24.15
N MET A 350 23.67 -3.06 23.58
CA MET A 350 23.15 -1.87 22.88
C MET A 350 22.44 -1.04 23.93
N THR A 351 23.07 0.05 24.37
CA THR A 351 22.46 1.05 25.25
C THR A 351 21.63 1.99 24.38
N THR A 352 20.32 2.00 24.62
CA THR A 352 19.41 3.05 24.20
C THR A 352 19.79 4.34 24.94
N THR A 353 20.22 5.38 24.24
CA THR A 353 20.17 6.74 24.77
C THR A 353 19.98 7.73 23.62
N PHE A 354 18.83 8.40 23.63
CA PHE A 354 18.62 9.65 22.92
C PHE A 354 19.70 10.65 23.35
N ARG A 355 20.50 11.18 22.42
CA ARG A 355 21.42 12.28 22.69
C ARG A 355 20.92 13.56 22.03
N LYS A 356 20.49 14.47 22.89
CA LYS A 356 20.48 15.93 22.69
C LYS A 356 21.91 16.46 22.81
N ASP A 357 22.15 17.57 22.12
CA ASP A 357 23.40 18.27 21.85
C ASP A 357 24.41 18.45 23.01
N SER A 358 25.72 18.40 22.69
CA SER A 358 26.75 19.38 23.12
C SER A 358 28.16 19.06 22.59
N VAL A 359 28.59 19.86 21.60
CA VAL A 359 29.86 20.61 21.40
C VAL A 359 31.23 20.07 21.92
N HIS A 360 32.16 19.95 20.95
CA HIS A 360 33.66 19.97 20.95
C HIS A 360 34.41 18.71 21.46
N SER A 361 35.48 18.19 20.84
CA SER A 361 36.44 18.71 19.84
C SER A 361 37.14 17.57 19.05
N GLN A 362 37.33 17.80 17.75
CA GLN A 362 38.37 17.33 16.82
C GLN A 362 39.10 15.99 17.06
N ASP A 363 38.83 15.03 16.17
CA ASP A 363 39.86 14.44 15.30
C ASP A 363 39.21 14.20 13.92
N GLU A 364 39.72 14.91 12.90
CA GLU A 364 39.19 14.93 11.53
C GLU A 364 39.79 13.77 10.72
N THR A 365 39.00 12.73 10.50
CA THR A 365 39.07 11.91 9.28
C THR A 365 37.79 12.22 8.49
N GLU A 366 37.93 12.72 7.26
CA GLU A 366 36.79 13.06 6.39
C GLU A 366 35.78 11.89 6.36
N PRO A 367 34.48 12.13 6.57
CA PRO A 367 33.48 11.07 6.47
C PRO A 367 33.34 10.63 5.01
N ASP A 368 33.56 9.33 4.76
CA ASP A 368 33.32 8.70 3.46
C ASP A 368 31.95 9.12 2.89
N GLN A 369 31.95 9.55 1.62
CA GLN A 369 30.75 9.98 0.91
C GLN A 369 29.69 8.85 0.89
N PRO A 370 28.43 9.09 1.30
CA PRO A 370 27.41 8.04 1.38
C PRO A 370 27.05 7.52 -0.02
N ILE A 371 27.03 6.19 -0.18
CA ILE A 371 26.60 5.50 -1.41
C ILE A 371 25.12 5.12 -1.27
N TYR A 372 24.29 5.62 -2.16
CA TYR A 372 22.86 5.29 -2.21
C TYR A 372 22.61 3.98 -2.97
N ASP A 373 21.59 3.22 -2.57
CA ASP A 373 21.17 2.02 -3.30
C ASP A 373 20.46 2.40 -4.60
N VAL A 374 19.58 3.41 -4.52
CA VAL A 374 18.79 3.89 -5.65
C VAL A 374 18.78 5.41 -5.70
N ALA A 375 19.17 5.99 -6.84
CA ALA A 375 18.96 7.40 -7.16
C ALA A 375 17.85 7.56 -8.21
N ILE A 376 16.85 8.39 -7.92
CA ILE A 376 15.69 8.65 -8.78
C ILE A 376 15.80 10.08 -9.33
N ILE A 377 15.76 10.23 -10.66
CA ILE A 377 15.82 11.53 -11.32
C ILE A 377 14.41 11.98 -11.70
N GLY A 378 13.83 12.85 -10.88
CA GLY A 378 12.49 13.42 -11.03
C GLY A 378 11.52 12.98 -9.93
N ALA A 379 10.91 13.96 -9.25
CA ALA A 379 9.95 13.77 -8.17
C ALA A 379 8.48 13.90 -8.65
N GLY A 380 8.20 13.60 -9.91
CA GLY A 380 6.85 13.58 -10.48
C GLY A 380 6.09 12.28 -10.19
N PRO A 381 4.94 12.03 -10.86
CA PRO A 381 4.12 10.83 -10.60
C PRO A 381 4.86 9.51 -10.75
N CYS A 382 5.72 9.38 -11.78
CA CYS A 382 6.50 8.17 -12.00
C CYS A 382 7.58 7.96 -10.93
N GLY A 383 8.23 9.03 -10.47
CA GLY A 383 9.20 8.98 -9.38
C GLY A 383 8.55 8.64 -8.04
N LEU A 384 7.38 9.24 -7.76
CA LEU A 384 6.59 8.92 -6.56
C LEU A 384 6.14 7.46 -6.59
N GLY A 385 5.59 6.98 -7.70
CA GLY A 385 5.15 5.59 -7.83
C GLY A 385 6.31 4.61 -7.65
N LEU A 386 7.49 4.92 -8.20
CA LEU A 386 8.70 4.13 -8.02
C LEU A 386 9.18 4.11 -6.56
N ALA A 387 9.29 5.27 -5.92
CA ALA A 387 9.73 5.36 -4.52
C ALA A 387 8.73 4.68 -3.56
N ALA A 388 7.43 4.86 -3.80
CA ALA A 388 6.38 4.16 -3.07
C ALA A 388 6.50 2.65 -3.28
N ARG A 389 6.72 2.20 -4.52
CA ARG A 389 6.87 0.78 -4.83
C ARG A 389 8.11 0.14 -4.19
N LEU A 390 9.23 0.86 -4.10
CA LEU A 390 10.43 0.42 -3.38
C LEU A 390 10.17 0.20 -1.87
N ARG A 391 9.16 0.86 -1.30
CA ARG A 391 8.76 0.72 0.12
C ARG A 391 7.56 -0.22 0.30
N GLU A 392 6.81 -0.51 -0.77
CA GLU A 392 5.66 -1.40 -0.76
C GLU A 392 6.09 -2.87 -0.92
N LYS A 393 5.86 -3.68 0.11
CA LYS A 393 6.25 -5.09 0.13
C LYS A 393 5.20 -5.98 -0.54
N HIS A 394 3.94 -5.55 -0.58
CA HIS A 394 2.81 -6.31 -1.10
C HIS A 394 2.00 -5.48 -2.10
N PRO A 395 2.60 -5.13 -3.26
CA PRO A 395 1.89 -4.34 -4.27
C PRO A 395 0.68 -5.09 -4.82
N SER A 396 -0.34 -4.34 -5.22
CA SER A 396 -1.45 -4.90 -5.98
C SER A 396 -0.98 -5.44 -7.33
N ALA A 397 -1.25 -6.73 -7.60
CA ALA A 397 -0.89 -7.33 -8.88
C ALA A 397 -1.56 -6.59 -10.04
N LEU A 398 -0.77 -6.21 -11.05
CA LEU A 398 -1.32 -5.74 -12.31
C LEU A 398 -1.67 -6.95 -13.17
N PHE A 399 -2.92 -7.00 -13.68
CA PHE A 399 -3.37 -8.10 -14.54
C PHE A 399 -2.46 -8.29 -15.77
N THR A 400 -1.81 -7.21 -16.21
CA THR A 400 -0.87 -7.18 -17.33
C THR A 400 0.41 -7.99 -17.12
N ASP A 401 0.84 -8.22 -15.89
CA ASP A 401 2.17 -8.80 -15.62
C ASP A 401 2.23 -10.29 -16.00
N VAL A 402 1.14 -11.01 -15.73
CA VAL A 402 0.98 -12.43 -16.07
C VAL A 402 0.86 -12.64 -17.58
N GLU A 403 0.10 -11.78 -18.26
CA GLU A 403 -0.04 -11.83 -19.72
C GLU A 403 1.26 -11.46 -20.43
N GLN A 404 1.96 -10.42 -19.94
CA GLN A 404 3.24 -9.99 -20.49
C GLN A 404 4.32 -11.06 -20.32
N ALA A 405 4.45 -11.69 -19.14
CA ALA A 405 5.38 -12.80 -18.93
C ALA A 405 5.14 -13.96 -19.91
N ARG A 406 3.87 -14.27 -20.18
CA ARG A 406 3.48 -15.27 -21.19
C ARG A 406 3.90 -14.88 -22.61
N TYR A 407 3.73 -13.63 -23.03
CA TYR A 407 4.15 -13.18 -24.36
C TYR A 407 5.66 -13.21 -24.54
N HIS A 408 6.41 -12.87 -23.50
CA HIS A 408 7.88 -12.94 -23.53
C HIS A 408 8.39 -14.37 -23.70
N TRP A 409 7.75 -15.34 -23.04
CA TRP A 409 8.03 -16.75 -23.28
C TRP A 409 7.71 -17.15 -24.72
N ILE A 410 6.57 -16.72 -25.27
CA ILE A 410 6.19 -16.99 -26.67
C ILE A 410 7.20 -16.40 -27.64
N ASN A 411 7.67 -15.17 -27.44
CA ASN A 411 8.66 -14.56 -28.32
C ASN A 411 10.03 -15.26 -28.22
N ARG A 412 10.43 -15.70 -27.02
CA ARG A 412 11.68 -16.45 -26.81
C ARG A 412 11.63 -17.89 -27.35
N ASN A 413 10.48 -18.55 -27.29
CA ASN A 413 10.35 -20.00 -27.50
C ASN A 413 9.39 -20.42 -28.63
N GLY A 414 8.69 -19.47 -29.26
CA GLY A 414 7.57 -19.72 -30.19
C GLY A 414 7.92 -20.48 -31.47
N HIS A 415 9.19 -20.49 -31.88
CA HIS A 415 9.67 -21.31 -33.00
C HIS A 415 9.84 -22.79 -32.63
N LYS A 416 9.73 -23.18 -31.35
CA LYS A 416 9.99 -24.54 -30.85
C LYS A 416 8.76 -25.28 -30.32
N THR A 417 7.58 -24.65 -30.28
CA THR A 417 6.39 -25.26 -29.68
C THR A 417 5.10 -24.91 -30.42
N THR A 418 4.36 -25.92 -30.86
CA THR A 418 2.99 -25.77 -31.35
C THR A 418 2.05 -25.50 -30.18
N VAL A 419 1.30 -24.41 -30.24
CA VAL A 419 0.23 -24.09 -29.27
C VAL A 419 -0.87 -25.14 -29.42
N ARG A 420 -0.84 -26.20 -28.60
CA ARG A 420 -1.90 -27.22 -28.56
C ARG A 420 -3.12 -26.65 -27.82
N GLY A 421 -4.24 -26.57 -28.53
CA GLY A 421 -5.55 -26.34 -27.94
C GLY A 421 -5.95 -27.49 -27.02
N TRP A 422 -6.29 -27.16 -25.77
CA TRP A 422 -6.72 -28.10 -24.75
C TRP A 422 -8.03 -28.80 -25.15
N LYS A 423 -7.96 -30.11 -25.42
CA LYS A 423 -9.11 -31.03 -25.42
C LYS A 423 -8.71 -32.34 -24.74
N ARG A 424 -9.49 -32.71 -23.72
CA ARG A 424 -9.54 -33.97 -22.95
C ARG A 424 -8.50 -34.15 -21.82
N GLY A 425 -8.95 -33.74 -20.62
CA GLY A 425 -9.11 -34.55 -19.41
C GLY A 425 -8.01 -35.52 -18.94
N ARG A 426 -7.65 -35.32 -17.65
CA ARG A 426 -6.74 -36.03 -16.73
C ARG A 426 -5.25 -35.72 -16.86
N TRP A 427 -4.72 -35.19 -15.77
CA TRP A 427 -3.31 -35.07 -15.49
C TRP A 427 -2.99 -35.93 -14.26
N GLU A 428 -2.16 -36.96 -14.44
CA GLU A 428 -1.55 -37.75 -13.37
C GLU A 428 -0.08 -37.36 -13.31
N GLY A 429 0.28 -36.54 -12.31
CA GLY A 429 1.66 -36.21 -11.98
C GLY A 429 1.69 -35.65 -10.56
N ARG A 430 2.68 -36.01 -9.76
CA ARG A 430 2.91 -35.32 -8.48
C ARG A 430 3.68 -34.03 -8.77
N ILE A 431 3.06 -32.88 -8.52
CA ILE A 431 3.77 -31.59 -8.49
C ILE A 431 4.47 -31.50 -7.14
N THR A 432 5.80 -31.46 -7.15
CA THR A 432 6.55 -31.02 -5.98
C THR A 432 6.57 -29.49 -6.01
N PRO A 433 6.16 -28.78 -4.95
CA PRO A 433 6.12 -27.33 -4.93
C PRO A 433 7.54 -26.76 -5.14
N PRO A 434 7.68 -25.58 -5.79
CA PRO A 434 8.96 -24.89 -5.81
C PRO A 434 9.35 -24.54 -4.38
N LYS A 435 10.63 -24.74 -4.04
CA LYS A 435 11.20 -24.32 -2.76
C LYS A 435 11.27 -22.80 -2.76
N SER A 436 10.26 -22.11 -2.23
CA SER A 436 10.29 -20.66 -2.05
C SER A 436 11.18 -20.28 -0.87
N ASN A 437 12.49 -20.46 -1.02
CA ASN A 437 13.49 -19.96 -0.08
C ASN A 437 14.22 -18.78 -0.73
N ARG A 438 13.65 -17.58 -0.62
CA ARG A 438 14.39 -16.33 -0.74
C ARG A 438 14.09 -15.47 0.50
N ASP A 439 14.75 -15.88 1.57
CA ASP A 439 14.96 -15.10 2.78
C ASP A 439 15.75 -13.83 2.40
N ARG A 440 15.06 -12.70 2.22
CA ARG A 440 15.68 -11.40 1.88
C ARG A 440 15.94 -10.62 3.17
N SER A 441 17.21 -10.41 3.49
CA SER A 441 17.68 -9.54 4.58
C SER A 441 17.07 -8.13 4.47
N ASN A 442 16.16 -7.79 5.39
CA ASN A 442 15.44 -6.52 5.51
C ASN A 442 16.36 -5.34 5.88
N ALA A 443 17.05 -4.74 4.91
CA ALA A 443 17.39 -3.31 4.97
C ALA A 443 16.59 -2.63 3.86
N GLU A 444 15.80 -1.61 4.20
CA GLU A 444 15.11 -0.83 3.16
C GLU A 444 16.15 -0.06 2.34
N PRO A 445 16.04 -0.04 0.99
CA PRO A 445 17.05 0.60 0.16
C PRO A 445 17.17 2.08 0.51
N SER A 446 18.40 2.57 0.58
CA SER A 446 18.68 3.99 0.68
C SER A 446 18.33 4.68 -0.65
N ILE A 447 17.47 5.71 -0.59
CA ILE A 447 16.95 6.40 -1.79
C ILE A 447 17.41 7.86 -1.78
N LEU A 448 17.95 8.31 -2.91
CA LEU A 448 18.17 9.72 -3.24
C LEU A 448 17.22 10.13 -4.36
N VAL A 449 16.56 11.27 -4.24
CA VAL A 449 15.74 11.84 -5.32
C VAL A 449 16.30 13.21 -5.69
N LEU A 450 16.61 13.41 -6.98
CA LEU A 450 17.02 14.69 -7.53
C LEU A 450 15.89 15.25 -8.39
N ASP A 451 15.40 16.44 -8.05
CA ASP A 451 14.37 17.12 -8.84
C ASP A 451 14.71 18.59 -9.08
N SER A 452 14.70 18.99 -10.36
CA SER A 452 15.03 20.37 -10.75
C SER A 452 13.99 21.42 -10.31
N ALA A 453 12.75 21.01 -10.01
CA ALA A 453 11.64 21.94 -9.83
C ALA A 453 11.29 22.23 -8.37
N GLY A 454 11.59 21.33 -7.44
CA GLY A 454 11.36 21.57 -6.02
C GLY A 454 11.88 20.46 -5.11
N SER A 455 11.87 20.72 -3.81
CA SER A 455 12.32 19.79 -2.76
C SER A 455 11.21 18.89 -2.21
N THR A 456 10.02 18.90 -2.82
CA THR A 456 8.88 18.06 -2.42
C THR A 456 8.32 17.31 -3.62
N TRP A 457 7.70 16.15 -3.35
CA TRP A 457 7.01 15.36 -4.38
C TRP A 457 5.99 16.22 -5.13
N MET A 458 5.87 15.96 -6.43
CA MET A 458 4.85 16.55 -7.29
C MET A 458 4.95 18.09 -7.45
N SER A 459 6.04 18.74 -7.04
CA SER A 459 6.25 20.20 -7.13
C SER A 459 5.92 20.80 -8.50
N LYS A 460 6.57 20.33 -9.57
CA LYS A 460 6.31 20.79 -10.95
C LYS A 460 4.87 20.54 -11.38
N TRP A 461 4.31 19.40 -10.97
CA TRP A 461 2.95 19.00 -11.31
C TRP A 461 1.92 19.95 -10.69
N HIS A 462 2.05 20.22 -9.38
CA HIS A 462 1.17 21.14 -8.66
C HIS A 462 1.24 22.55 -9.22
N ALA A 463 2.44 23.06 -9.48
CA ALA A 463 2.60 24.41 -9.97
C ALA A 463 2.11 24.58 -11.42
N LEU A 464 2.24 23.55 -12.28
CA LEU A 464 1.60 23.56 -13.61
C LEU A 464 0.07 23.50 -13.52
N PHE A 465 -0.48 22.72 -12.60
CA PHE A 465 -1.93 22.62 -12.39
C PHE A 465 -2.52 23.94 -11.90
N GLU A 466 -1.82 24.63 -11.00
CA GLU A 466 -2.19 25.96 -10.52
C GLU A 466 -2.12 27.00 -11.65
N LYS A 467 -0.99 27.05 -12.36
CA LYS A 467 -0.77 27.95 -13.50
C LYS A 467 -1.85 27.81 -14.58
N LEU A 468 -2.24 26.57 -14.89
CA LEU A 468 -3.25 26.25 -15.89
C LEU A 468 -4.67 26.15 -15.32
N LYS A 469 -4.87 26.45 -14.03
CA LYS A 469 -6.16 26.39 -13.33
C LYS A 469 -6.92 25.09 -13.61
N ILE A 470 -6.21 23.95 -13.50
CA ILE A 470 -6.78 22.63 -13.77
C ILE A 470 -7.62 22.19 -12.57
N GLU A 471 -8.94 22.26 -12.72
CA GLU A 471 -9.90 21.85 -11.67
C GLU A 471 -9.93 20.33 -11.46
N HIS A 472 -9.92 19.57 -12.57
CA HIS A 472 -10.07 18.12 -12.55
C HIS A 472 -9.10 17.47 -13.52
N LEU A 473 -8.58 16.30 -13.15
CA LEU A 473 -7.73 15.50 -14.01
C LEU A 473 -8.52 15.04 -15.25
N ARG A 474 -7.77 14.59 -16.26
CA ARG A 474 -8.32 13.86 -17.42
C ARG A 474 -8.31 12.36 -17.20
N SER A 475 -7.38 11.87 -16.38
CA SER A 475 -7.22 10.46 -16.06
C SER A 475 -8.36 9.96 -15.16
N PRO A 476 -8.83 8.72 -15.36
CA PRO A 476 -9.77 8.09 -14.45
C PRO A 476 -9.08 7.73 -13.13
N MET A 477 -9.86 7.55 -12.07
CA MET A 477 -9.32 7.36 -10.71
C MET A 477 -8.48 6.08 -10.54
N PHE A 478 -8.66 5.05 -11.35
CA PHE A 478 -7.81 3.84 -11.29
C PHE A 478 -6.40 4.05 -11.87
N PHE A 479 -6.09 5.23 -12.42
CA PHE A 479 -4.73 5.62 -12.79
C PHE A 479 -4.15 6.57 -11.74
N HIS A 480 -3.26 6.04 -10.92
CA HIS A 480 -2.58 6.76 -9.84
C HIS A 480 -1.22 6.10 -9.54
N PRO A 481 -0.30 6.81 -8.88
CA PRO A 481 1.04 6.28 -8.61
C PRO A 481 1.11 5.27 -7.46
N ASP A 482 0.12 5.23 -6.58
CA ASP A 482 0.14 4.36 -5.39
C ASP A 482 0.12 2.85 -5.76
N PRO A 483 1.00 2.01 -5.17
CA PRO A 483 1.12 0.59 -5.48
C PRO A 483 0.17 -0.32 -4.68
N SER A 484 -0.43 0.14 -3.58
CA SER A 484 -1.16 -0.71 -2.62
C SER A 484 -2.40 -1.40 -3.21
N ASP A 485 -3.21 -0.67 -3.97
CA ASP A 485 -4.47 -1.15 -4.54
C ASP A 485 -4.75 -0.44 -5.87
N ARG A 486 -5.34 -1.15 -6.85
CA ARG A 486 -5.84 -0.55 -8.10
C ARG A 486 -6.88 0.53 -7.84
N ASP A 487 -7.70 0.34 -6.82
CA ASP A 487 -8.82 1.20 -6.47
C ASP A 487 -8.46 2.14 -5.31
N ALA A 488 -7.17 2.30 -4.96
CA ALA A 488 -6.76 3.08 -3.79
C ALA A 488 -7.28 4.53 -3.81
N LEU A 489 -7.22 5.19 -4.98
CA LEU A 489 -7.76 6.55 -5.11
C LEU A 489 -9.29 6.58 -5.05
N LEU A 490 -9.98 5.58 -5.59
CA LEU A 490 -11.43 5.45 -5.46
C LEU A 490 -11.81 5.25 -3.99
N ALA A 491 -11.13 4.35 -3.28
CA ALA A 491 -11.33 4.10 -1.86
C ALA A 491 -11.06 5.36 -1.01
N PHE A 492 -9.99 6.10 -1.34
CA PHE A 492 -9.66 7.38 -0.69
C PHE A 492 -10.78 8.41 -0.85
N VAL A 493 -11.29 8.60 -2.07
CA VAL A 493 -12.42 9.51 -2.35
C VAL A 493 -13.67 9.09 -1.58
N HIS A 494 -13.96 7.78 -1.53
CA HIS A 494 -15.10 7.26 -0.79
C HIS A 494 -14.97 7.42 0.73
N GLY A 495 -13.74 7.32 1.27
CA GLY A 495 -13.45 7.48 2.69
C GLY A 495 -13.65 8.90 3.24
N GLN A 496 -13.67 9.93 2.39
CA GLN A 496 -13.84 11.32 2.83
C GLN A 496 -15.29 11.72 3.22
N GLY A 497 -16.31 10.92 2.88
CA GLY A 497 -17.70 11.10 3.33
C GLY A 497 -18.47 12.34 2.79
N GLY A 498 -19.80 12.29 2.83
CA GLY A 498 -20.73 13.44 2.62
C GLY A 498 -20.56 14.25 1.32
N LEU A 499 -20.72 15.58 1.42
CA LEU A 499 -20.52 16.60 0.36
C LEU A 499 -19.07 16.64 -0.19
N GLY A 500 -18.10 16.04 0.51
CA GLY A 500 -16.71 15.94 0.06
C GLY A 500 -16.57 15.04 -1.18
N LYS A 501 -17.37 13.98 -1.26
CA LYS A 501 -17.37 13.03 -2.39
C LYS A 501 -17.75 13.69 -3.73
N GLU A 502 -18.81 14.50 -3.75
CA GLU A 502 -19.31 15.16 -4.98
C GLU A 502 -18.36 16.25 -5.48
N LYS A 503 -17.58 16.87 -4.59
CA LYS A 503 -16.55 17.86 -4.95
C LYS A 503 -15.24 17.21 -5.40
N CYS A 504 -15.01 15.95 -5.06
CA CYS A 504 -13.73 15.27 -5.30
C CYS A 504 -13.69 14.47 -6.60
N ALA A 505 -14.82 14.08 -7.20
CA ALA A 505 -14.84 13.28 -8.42
C ALA A 505 -15.95 13.70 -9.38
N VAL A 506 -15.63 13.76 -10.67
CA VAL A 506 -16.58 14.06 -11.74
C VAL A 506 -16.64 12.93 -12.76
N GLU A 507 -17.86 12.60 -13.22
CA GLU A 507 -18.04 11.59 -14.26
C GLU A 507 -17.33 12.00 -15.56
N ILE A 508 -16.65 11.05 -16.19
CA ILE A 508 -16.09 11.22 -17.53
C ILE A 508 -17.21 10.94 -18.54
N CYS A 509 -17.98 11.96 -18.88
CA CYS A 509 -19.15 11.77 -19.75
C CYS A 509 -18.79 11.30 -21.16
N GLY A 510 -19.62 10.41 -21.70
CA GLY A 510 -19.56 9.98 -23.11
C GLY A 510 -18.57 8.86 -23.42
N CYS A 511 -17.97 8.22 -22.40
CA CYS A 511 -17.18 7.00 -22.59
C CYS A 511 -17.95 5.72 -22.24
N VAL A 512 -19.00 5.80 -21.41
CA VAL A 512 -19.80 4.65 -20.95
C VAL A 512 -21.12 4.57 -21.70
N GLY A 513 -21.56 3.35 -22.06
CA GLY A 513 -22.88 3.14 -22.63
C GLY A 513 -23.40 1.71 -22.43
N ALA A 514 -24.69 1.52 -22.69
CA ALA A 514 -25.33 0.20 -22.59
C ALA A 514 -24.82 -0.74 -23.70
N GLU A 515 -24.44 -1.96 -23.33
CA GLU A 515 -24.10 -2.99 -24.31
C GLU A 515 -25.37 -3.54 -24.96
N LEU A 516 -25.45 -3.44 -26.29
CA LEU A 516 -26.56 -4.04 -27.04
C LEU A 516 -26.47 -5.56 -26.98
N SER A 517 -27.56 -6.23 -26.58
CA SER A 517 -27.61 -7.69 -26.50
C SER A 517 -27.38 -8.34 -27.88
N LYS A 518 -26.89 -9.59 -27.93
CA LYS A 518 -26.75 -10.34 -29.20
C LYS A 518 -28.03 -10.32 -30.03
N HIS A 519 -29.19 -10.40 -29.37
CA HIS A 519 -30.51 -10.35 -30.01
C HIS A 519 -30.82 -8.95 -30.58
N GLN A 520 -30.53 -7.87 -29.83
CA GLN A 520 -30.68 -6.49 -30.29
C GLN A 520 -29.71 -6.14 -31.43
N ARG A 521 -28.47 -6.64 -31.37
CA ARG A 521 -27.50 -6.52 -32.47
C ARG A 521 -28.04 -7.22 -33.72
N LYS A 522 -28.47 -8.48 -33.63
CA LYS A 522 -29.03 -9.24 -34.75
C LYS A 522 -30.32 -8.60 -35.33
N LYS A 523 -31.19 -8.06 -34.48
CA LYS A 523 -32.40 -7.31 -34.87
C LYS A 523 -32.07 -6.01 -35.62
N ARG A 524 -31.05 -5.27 -35.17
CA ARG A 524 -30.54 -4.06 -35.85
C ARG A 524 -29.81 -4.37 -37.17
N THR A 525 -29.06 -5.47 -37.24
CA THR A 525 -28.43 -5.92 -38.49
C THR A 525 -29.47 -6.36 -39.52
N GLY A 526 -30.58 -6.97 -39.08
CA GLY A 526 -31.70 -7.34 -39.94
C GLY A 526 -32.49 -6.16 -40.53
N GLN A 527 -32.46 -4.97 -39.89
CA GLN A 527 -33.11 -3.76 -40.39
C GLN A 527 -32.23 -2.94 -41.36
N ARG A 528 -30.92 -3.23 -41.46
CA ARG A 528 -29.99 -2.52 -42.34
C ARG A 528 -29.90 -3.18 -43.71
N ARG A 529 -30.95 -2.99 -44.50
CA ARG A 529 -30.92 -3.08 -45.97
C ARG A 529 -31.57 -1.82 -46.55
N LYS A 530 -30.87 -0.68 -46.44
CA LYS A 530 -30.95 0.51 -47.30
C LYS A 530 -29.93 1.52 -46.76
N GLY A 531 -29.12 2.08 -47.65
CA GLY A 531 -27.79 2.59 -47.36
C GLY A 531 -27.70 3.70 -46.31
N GLU A 532 -26.80 3.51 -45.35
CA GLU A 532 -26.10 4.56 -44.60
C GLU A 532 -24.91 3.92 -43.87
N GLY A 533 -23.69 4.26 -44.29
CA GLY A 533 -22.43 3.64 -43.88
C GLY A 533 -21.90 4.12 -42.53
N SER A 534 -22.64 3.95 -41.44
CA SER A 534 -22.11 4.14 -40.08
C SER A 534 -22.05 2.81 -39.32
N THR A 535 -20.86 2.27 -39.07
CA THR A 535 -20.66 1.13 -38.18
C THR A 535 -21.34 1.44 -36.83
N PRO A 536 -22.18 0.56 -36.24
CA PRO A 536 -22.75 0.84 -34.93
C PRO A 536 -21.59 1.04 -33.94
N ALA A 537 -21.61 2.14 -33.19
CA ALA A 537 -20.60 2.40 -32.17
C ALA A 537 -20.54 1.18 -31.24
N VAL A 538 -19.45 0.42 -31.34
CA VAL A 538 -19.21 -0.70 -30.42
C VAL A 538 -19.03 -0.07 -29.06
N THR A 539 -19.92 -0.40 -28.12
CA THR A 539 -19.78 -0.01 -26.72
C THR A 539 -18.45 -0.54 -26.19
N THR A 540 -17.46 0.34 -26.06
CA THR A 540 -16.10 0.01 -25.60
C THR A 540 -16.05 -0.14 -24.10
N VAL A 541 -16.81 0.68 -23.37
CA VAL A 541 -16.97 0.65 -21.91
C VAL A 541 -18.44 0.42 -21.55
N ASP A 542 -18.70 -0.59 -20.74
CA ASP A 542 -20.05 -1.01 -20.34
C ASP A 542 -20.56 -0.21 -19.12
N GLU A 543 -21.89 -0.08 -18.99
CA GLU A 543 -22.55 0.53 -17.83
C GLU A 543 -22.09 -0.05 -16.48
N ARG A 544 -21.78 -1.34 -16.40
CA ARG A 544 -21.27 -1.97 -15.17
C ARG A 544 -19.92 -1.38 -14.71
N ASP A 545 -19.14 -0.86 -15.65
CA ASP A 545 -17.81 -0.30 -15.43
C ASP A 545 -17.90 1.22 -15.13
N ARG A 546 -19.09 1.83 -15.13
CA ARG A 546 -19.30 3.28 -14.97
C ARG A 546 -18.57 3.87 -13.77
N LYS A 547 -18.55 3.14 -12.64
CA LYS A 547 -17.89 3.55 -11.39
C LYS A 547 -16.39 3.80 -11.52
N ASP A 548 -15.73 3.18 -12.51
CA ASP A 548 -14.29 3.31 -12.74
C ASP A 548 -13.96 4.59 -13.54
N TYR A 549 -14.94 5.16 -14.24
CA TYR A 549 -14.75 6.27 -15.19
C TYR A 549 -15.14 7.62 -14.60
N PHE A 550 -14.62 7.89 -13.40
CA PHE A 550 -14.64 9.21 -12.76
C PHE A 550 -13.23 9.79 -12.73
N ALA A 551 -13.12 11.10 -12.89
CA ALA A 551 -11.86 11.82 -12.77
C ALA A 551 -11.82 12.59 -11.45
N PRO A 552 -10.71 12.53 -10.69
CA PRO A 552 -10.58 13.25 -9.44
C PRO A 552 -10.40 14.76 -9.69
N SER A 553 -10.79 15.57 -8.71
CA SER A 553 -10.37 16.97 -8.63
C SER A 553 -8.87 17.05 -8.38
N SER A 554 -8.24 18.15 -8.79
CA SER A 554 -6.81 18.34 -8.60
C SER A 554 -6.41 18.42 -7.12
N GLY A 555 -7.27 19.00 -6.27
CA GLY A 555 -7.10 19.02 -4.82
C GLY A 555 -7.16 17.63 -4.21
N CYS A 556 -8.19 16.83 -4.55
CA CYS A 556 -8.32 15.48 -4.04
C CYS A 556 -7.15 14.58 -4.47
N PHE A 557 -6.70 14.69 -5.72
CA PHE A 557 -5.54 13.93 -6.19
C PHE A 557 -4.24 14.34 -5.47
N ARG A 558 -4.08 15.63 -5.13
CA ARG A 558 -2.95 16.11 -4.32
C ARG A 558 -2.96 15.47 -2.93
N GLU A 559 -4.09 15.55 -2.23
CA GLU A 559 -4.25 14.95 -0.89
C GLU A 559 -3.98 13.44 -0.91
N PHE A 560 -4.44 12.75 -1.96
CA PHE A 560 -4.14 11.34 -2.16
C PHE A 560 -2.64 11.06 -2.31
N CYS A 561 -1.93 11.85 -3.14
CA CYS A 561 -0.48 11.71 -3.28
C CYS A 561 0.24 12.01 -1.96
N GLU A 562 -0.17 13.02 -1.20
CA GLU A 562 0.38 13.33 0.13
C GLU A 562 0.13 12.19 1.13
N ALA A 563 -1.04 11.56 1.10
CA ALA A 563 -1.34 10.38 1.90
C ALA A 563 -0.43 9.19 1.53
N SER A 564 -0.17 8.99 0.23
CA SER A 564 0.77 7.97 -0.27
C SER A 564 2.20 8.26 0.21
N VAL A 565 2.66 9.51 0.11
CA VAL A 565 3.97 9.96 0.61
C VAL A 565 4.14 9.62 2.09
N LYS A 566 3.14 9.96 2.93
CA LYS A 566 3.17 9.67 4.37
C LYS A 566 3.14 8.16 4.66
N ARG A 567 2.30 7.41 3.94
CA ARG A 567 2.16 5.94 4.11
C ARG A 567 3.50 5.22 3.93
N TYR A 568 4.29 5.67 2.97
CA TYR A 568 5.57 5.05 2.60
C TYR A 568 6.79 5.76 3.19
N GLY A 569 6.61 6.72 4.11
CA GLY A 569 7.70 7.47 4.75
C GLY A 569 8.60 8.21 3.75
N LEU A 570 8.01 8.79 2.71
CA LEU A 570 8.73 9.47 1.62
C LEU A 570 8.89 10.98 1.84
N ASP A 571 8.52 11.48 3.01
CA ASP A 571 8.65 12.87 3.48
C ASP A 571 9.86 13.10 4.39
N GLN A 572 10.79 12.14 4.43
CA GLN A 572 12.01 12.24 5.22
C GLN A 572 12.89 13.42 4.76
N PRO A 573 13.44 14.23 5.69
CA PRO A 573 14.35 15.31 5.35
C PRO A 573 15.54 14.81 4.52
N GLY A 574 15.85 15.52 3.42
CA GLY A 574 17.00 15.20 2.56
C GLY A 574 16.77 14.08 1.55
N LEU A 575 15.62 13.40 1.55
CA LEU A 575 15.27 12.39 0.54
C LEU A 575 15.18 13.00 -0.86
N ILE A 576 14.51 14.16 -0.99
CA ILE A 576 14.45 14.95 -2.22
C ILE A 576 15.35 16.16 -2.11
N ARG A 577 16.23 16.33 -3.08
CA ARG A 577 17.08 17.51 -3.22
C ARG A 577 16.66 18.29 -4.45
N GLN A 578 16.37 19.58 -4.26
CA GLN A 578 16.10 20.48 -5.36
C GLN A 578 17.41 20.80 -6.09
N ASP A 579 17.72 20.04 -7.12
CA ASP A 579 18.95 20.20 -7.90
C ASP A 579 18.80 19.60 -9.30
N THR A 580 19.54 20.16 -10.26
CA THR A 580 19.52 19.68 -11.64
C THR A 580 20.71 18.77 -11.88
N LEU A 581 20.46 17.53 -12.30
CA LEU A 581 21.51 16.63 -12.74
C LEU A 581 22.17 17.19 -14.02
N THR A 582 23.49 17.38 -13.97
CA THR A 582 24.27 17.92 -15.09
C THR A 582 25.14 16.85 -15.76
N HIS A 583 25.63 15.88 -15.00
CA HIS A 583 26.44 14.77 -15.51
C HIS A 583 26.09 13.46 -14.80
N LEU A 584 26.04 12.38 -15.57
CA LEU A 584 25.86 11.01 -15.08
C LEU A 584 26.92 10.10 -15.71
N THR A 585 27.74 9.47 -14.88
CA THR A 585 28.74 8.48 -15.32
C THR A 585 28.56 7.16 -14.57
N TYR A 586 29.00 6.06 -15.18
CA TYR A 586 29.01 4.73 -14.58
C TYR A 586 30.38 4.07 -14.80
N GLY A 587 30.95 3.52 -13.74
CA GLY A 587 32.25 2.86 -13.78
C GLY A 587 32.92 2.79 -12.40
N PRO A 588 34.22 2.45 -12.37
CA PRO A 588 34.93 2.26 -11.11
C PRO A 588 35.12 3.58 -10.38
N VAL A 589 34.88 3.56 -9.07
CA VAL A 589 35.08 4.70 -8.17
C VAL A 589 36.00 4.24 -7.04
N ASP A 590 37.01 5.04 -6.74
CA ASP A 590 37.97 4.77 -5.67
C ASP A 590 37.28 4.98 -4.31
N THR A 591 36.68 3.92 -3.79
CA THR A 591 35.96 3.90 -2.52
C THR A 591 36.32 2.61 -1.77
N HIS A 592 36.30 2.63 -0.44
CA HIS A 592 36.48 1.43 0.40
C HIS A 592 35.32 0.40 0.29
N SER A 593 34.47 0.49 -0.74
CA SER A 593 33.27 -0.33 -0.95
C SER A 593 33.58 -1.63 -1.71
N GLU A 594 32.87 -2.71 -1.37
CA GLU A 594 32.94 -4.00 -2.10
C GLU A 594 32.37 -3.94 -3.54
N VAL A 595 31.72 -2.83 -3.92
CA VAL A 595 31.10 -2.65 -5.24
C VAL A 595 32.09 -2.04 -6.23
N LYS A 596 32.35 -2.77 -7.31
CA LYS A 596 33.36 -2.38 -8.30
C LYS A 596 32.98 -1.17 -9.15
N ASP A 597 31.72 -1.07 -9.60
CA ASP A 597 31.24 0.01 -10.47
C ASP A 597 30.02 0.71 -9.85
N LEU A 598 30.02 2.05 -9.84
CA LEU A 598 28.96 2.88 -9.29
C LEU A 598 28.58 4.00 -10.25
N PHE A 599 27.38 4.57 -10.08
CA PHE A 599 27.01 5.83 -10.71
C PHE A 599 27.58 7.01 -9.93
N THR A 600 28.16 7.97 -10.64
CA THR A 600 28.49 9.29 -10.11
C THR A 600 27.53 10.32 -10.71
N LEU A 601 26.80 11.01 -9.85
CA LEU A 601 25.82 12.02 -10.21
C LEU A 601 26.36 13.40 -9.84
N SER A 602 26.56 14.29 -10.82
CA SER A 602 26.98 15.67 -10.58
C SER A 602 25.85 16.64 -10.86
N THR A 603 25.68 17.64 -9.98
CA THR A 603 24.52 18.54 -10.03
C THR A 603 24.90 20.01 -10.22
N SER A 604 23.92 20.83 -10.63
CA SER A 604 24.11 22.25 -10.93
C SER A 604 24.57 23.08 -9.73
N ASN A 605 24.19 22.69 -8.51
CA ASN A 605 24.60 23.38 -7.29
C ASN A 605 25.96 22.88 -6.74
N GLY A 606 26.72 22.11 -7.53
CA GLY A 606 28.02 21.57 -7.14
C GLY A 606 27.95 20.30 -6.28
N GLY A 607 26.79 19.65 -6.18
CA GLY A 607 26.64 18.39 -5.47
C GLY A 607 27.19 17.21 -6.27
N THR A 608 27.83 16.28 -5.59
CA THR A 608 28.26 14.99 -6.15
C THR A 608 27.69 13.86 -5.29
N TYR A 609 27.09 12.85 -5.91
CA TYR A 609 26.47 11.71 -5.24
C TYR A 609 26.86 10.39 -5.89
N LEU A 610 26.96 9.34 -5.07
CA LEU A 610 27.24 7.98 -5.54
C LEU A 610 26.00 7.11 -5.38
N ALA A 611 25.68 6.29 -6.39
CA ALA A 611 24.57 5.36 -6.32
C ALA A 611 24.86 4.02 -7.00
N ARG A 612 24.32 2.91 -6.47
CA ARG A 612 24.40 1.58 -7.10
C ARG A 612 23.52 1.49 -8.34
N THR A 613 22.32 2.08 -8.26
CA THR A 613 21.29 2.03 -9.31
C THR A 613 20.72 3.42 -9.54
N VAL A 614 20.41 3.75 -10.80
CA VAL A 614 19.79 5.04 -11.16
C VAL A 614 18.50 4.78 -11.95
N VAL A 615 17.44 5.54 -11.66
CA VAL A 615 16.18 5.48 -12.41
C VAL A 615 15.80 6.86 -12.94
N LEU A 616 15.65 6.96 -14.26
CA LEU A 616 15.22 8.18 -14.94
C LEU A 616 13.68 8.25 -14.97
N ALA A 617 13.12 9.20 -14.21
CA ALA A 617 11.70 9.52 -14.14
C ALA A 617 11.44 10.99 -14.56
N THR A 618 12.17 11.46 -15.58
CA THR A 618 12.31 12.88 -15.97
C THR A 618 11.09 13.51 -16.64
N GLY A 619 10.03 12.73 -16.92
CA GLY A 619 8.76 13.23 -17.42
C GLY A 619 8.75 13.53 -18.92
N ALA A 620 8.03 14.58 -19.33
CA ALA A 620 7.61 14.79 -20.72
C ALA A 620 8.71 15.25 -21.71
N GLY A 621 9.95 15.46 -21.25
CA GLY A 621 11.05 15.99 -22.05
C GLY A 621 11.02 17.51 -22.20
N ASN A 622 11.71 18.03 -23.22
CA ASN A 622 11.87 19.46 -23.46
C ASN A 622 10.63 20.05 -24.17
N PRO A 623 10.20 21.27 -23.80
CA PRO A 623 9.18 22.01 -24.53
C PRO A 623 9.50 22.12 -26.03
N VAL A 624 8.50 21.91 -26.89
CA VAL A 624 8.69 22.02 -28.36
C VAL A 624 8.17 23.36 -28.83
N ILE A 625 9.05 24.20 -29.36
CA ILE A 625 8.67 25.44 -30.05
C ILE A 625 8.66 25.13 -31.56
N PRO A 626 7.54 25.36 -32.28
CA PRO A 626 7.46 25.08 -33.71
C PRO A 626 8.18 26.16 -34.53
N SER A 627 8.73 25.77 -35.69
CA SER A 627 9.15 26.71 -36.74
C SER A 627 7.93 27.54 -37.21
N PRO A 628 8.11 28.83 -37.57
CA PRO A 628 9.36 29.61 -37.65
C PRO A 628 9.90 30.12 -36.30
N PHE A 629 9.17 29.96 -35.20
CA PHE A 629 9.58 30.53 -33.90
C PHE A 629 10.85 29.88 -33.32
N SER A 630 11.08 28.58 -33.56
CA SER A 630 12.33 27.90 -33.17
C SER A 630 13.55 28.54 -33.82
N ASP A 631 13.42 28.90 -35.09
CA ASP A 631 14.52 29.41 -35.91
C ASP A 631 14.86 30.85 -35.47
N LEU A 632 13.83 31.65 -35.23
CA LEU A 632 13.94 33.00 -34.66
C LEU A 632 14.52 32.97 -33.25
N GLN A 633 14.15 31.99 -32.42
CA GLN A 633 14.71 31.85 -31.07
C GLN A 633 16.23 31.67 -31.14
N GLY A 634 16.74 30.87 -32.08
CA GLY A 634 18.17 30.71 -32.32
C GLY A 634 18.84 32.03 -32.74
N GLN A 635 18.23 32.77 -33.67
CA GLN A 635 18.74 34.06 -34.16
C GLN A 635 18.75 35.16 -33.07
N MET A 636 17.80 35.12 -32.12
CA MET A 636 17.64 36.13 -31.08
C MET A 636 18.39 35.81 -29.77
N GLY A 637 19.30 34.83 -29.78
CA GLY A 637 20.09 34.48 -28.59
C GLY A 637 19.32 33.69 -27.53
N GLY A 638 18.32 32.90 -27.92
CA GLY A 638 17.69 31.87 -27.08
C GLY A 638 16.37 32.26 -26.40
N THR A 639 15.95 33.53 -26.44
CA THR A 639 14.68 33.97 -25.84
C THR A 639 13.78 34.68 -26.85
N LEU A 640 12.50 34.31 -26.87
CA LEU A 640 11.49 34.93 -27.73
C LEU A 640 10.73 36.00 -26.93
N PRO A 641 10.61 37.24 -27.46
CA PRO A 641 9.84 38.29 -26.80
C PRO A 641 8.34 37.97 -26.83
N ALA A 642 7.64 38.28 -25.74
CA ALA A 642 6.19 38.09 -25.62
C ALA A 642 5.70 36.71 -26.14
N ALA A 643 6.47 35.66 -25.83
CA ALA A 643 6.11 34.29 -26.15
C ALA A 643 6.28 33.41 -24.91
N THR A 644 5.42 32.42 -24.73
CA THR A 644 5.46 31.55 -23.55
C THR A 644 5.01 30.15 -23.91
N HIS A 645 5.84 29.16 -23.57
CA HIS A 645 5.41 27.77 -23.65
C HIS A 645 4.55 27.40 -22.43
N ALA A 646 3.47 26.64 -22.61
CA ALA A 646 2.56 26.26 -21.53
C ALA A 646 3.27 25.42 -20.44
N LEU A 647 4.28 24.65 -20.84
CA LEU A 647 5.18 23.88 -19.96
C LEU A 647 6.43 24.66 -19.49
N ALA A 648 6.52 25.97 -19.76
CA ALA A 648 7.59 26.81 -19.24
C ALA A 648 7.61 26.78 -17.68
N PRO A 649 8.75 27.09 -17.04
CA PRO A 649 8.93 26.93 -15.60
C PRO A 649 7.75 27.46 -14.78
N PRO A 650 7.36 26.77 -13.69
CA PRO A 650 6.10 27.06 -13.01
C PRO A 650 6.04 28.43 -12.34
N THR A 651 7.19 29.04 -12.06
CA THR A 651 7.30 30.39 -11.47
C THR A 651 6.80 31.50 -12.40
N ALA A 652 6.69 31.25 -13.71
CA ALA A 652 6.15 32.22 -14.65
C ALA A 652 4.60 32.13 -14.72
N PRO A 653 3.86 33.22 -14.37
CA PRO A 653 2.41 33.22 -14.47
C PRO A 653 1.95 33.04 -15.91
N LEU A 654 0.79 32.39 -16.10
CA LEU A 654 0.20 32.22 -17.44
C LEU A 654 -0.14 33.57 -18.09
N LEU A 655 -0.69 34.50 -17.31
CA LEU A 655 -0.91 35.88 -17.76
C LEU A 655 0.35 36.70 -17.46
N THR A 656 1.09 37.08 -18.50
CA THR A 656 2.33 37.85 -18.33
C THR A 656 2.06 39.24 -17.79
N ALA A 657 3.02 39.83 -17.08
CA ALA A 657 2.88 41.17 -16.50
C ALA A 657 2.55 42.24 -17.56
N ALA A 658 3.11 42.09 -18.77
CA ALA A 658 2.80 42.96 -19.90
C ALA A 658 1.32 42.89 -20.30
N LEU A 659 0.80 41.68 -20.49
CA LEU A 659 -0.61 41.47 -20.84
C LEU A 659 -1.55 41.92 -19.73
N ALA A 660 -1.23 41.59 -18.47
CA ALA A 660 -2.00 42.01 -17.31
C ALA A 660 -2.07 43.54 -17.18
N THR A 661 -0.98 44.24 -17.51
CA THR A 661 -0.94 45.70 -17.52
C THR A 661 -1.82 46.28 -18.61
N LYS A 662 -1.77 45.73 -19.83
CA LYS A 662 -2.66 46.15 -20.92
C LYS A 662 -4.14 45.98 -20.56
N ILE A 663 -4.50 44.83 -19.98
CA ILE A 663 -5.87 44.55 -19.50
C ILE A 663 -6.30 45.57 -18.44
N ARG A 664 -5.47 45.83 -17.42
CA ARG A 664 -5.78 46.83 -16.38
C ARG A 664 -5.95 48.23 -16.93
N SER A 665 -5.14 48.60 -17.92
CA SER A 665 -5.21 49.88 -18.62
C SER A 665 -6.31 49.93 -19.69
N ARG A 666 -7.17 48.91 -19.79
CA ARG A 666 -8.26 48.78 -20.79
C ARG A 666 -7.77 48.95 -22.23
N GLN A 667 -6.53 48.56 -22.51
CA GLN A 667 -6.02 48.47 -23.87
C GLN A 667 -6.50 47.17 -24.51
N HIS A 668 -6.80 47.22 -25.81
CA HIS A 668 -7.18 46.03 -26.56
C HIS A 668 -6.02 45.01 -26.60
N THR A 669 -6.32 43.74 -26.32
CA THR A 669 -5.34 42.66 -26.18
C THR A 669 -5.62 41.47 -27.11
N THR A 670 -4.58 41.00 -27.81
CA THR A 670 -4.63 39.85 -28.71
C THR A 670 -3.64 38.76 -28.28
N ALA A 671 -4.09 37.50 -28.25
CA ALA A 671 -3.21 36.37 -27.99
C ALA A 671 -3.34 35.29 -29.08
N LEU A 672 -2.21 34.71 -29.46
CA LEU A 672 -2.14 33.55 -30.36
C LEU A 672 -1.80 32.30 -29.55
N ILE A 673 -2.54 31.22 -29.73
CA ILE A 673 -2.26 29.92 -29.12
C ILE A 673 -2.02 28.91 -30.23
N ILE A 674 -0.88 28.22 -30.19
CA ILE A 674 -0.54 27.15 -31.14
C ILE A 674 -0.66 25.80 -30.44
N GLY A 675 -1.60 24.97 -30.88
CA GLY A 675 -1.80 23.61 -30.38
C GLY A 675 -3.26 23.14 -30.42
N GLY A 676 -3.46 21.84 -30.64
CA GLY A 676 -4.79 21.21 -30.72
C GLY A 676 -5.15 20.28 -29.55
N GLY A 677 -4.44 20.39 -28.42
CA GLY A 677 -4.62 19.51 -27.25
C GLY A 677 -5.39 20.16 -26.10
N LEU A 678 -5.64 19.39 -25.03
CA LEU A 678 -6.30 19.90 -23.82
C LEU A 678 -5.63 21.18 -23.27
N THR A 679 -4.30 21.23 -23.25
CA THR A 679 -3.55 22.39 -22.74
C THR A 679 -3.87 23.67 -23.52
N SER A 680 -4.05 23.62 -24.85
CA SER A 680 -4.37 24.81 -25.62
C SER A 680 -5.78 25.33 -25.31
N ALA A 681 -6.74 24.42 -25.09
CA ALA A 681 -8.08 24.79 -24.65
C ALA A 681 -8.11 25.42 -23.25
N GLN A 682 -7.29 24.88 -22.33
CA GLN A 682 -7.16 25.42 -20.97
C GLN A 682 -6.55 26.83 -20.99
N VAL A 683 -5.49 27.04 -21.77
CA VAL A 683 -4.87 28.36 -21.94
C VAL A 683 -5.88 29.34 -22.53
N ALA A 684 -6.62 28.96 -23.58
CA ALA A 684 -7.63 29.82 -24.20
C ALA A 684 -8.71 30.25 -23.21
N ASP A 685 -9.32 29.31 -22.49
CA ASP A 685 -10.36 29.58 -21.49
C ASP A 685 -9.82 30.50 -20.36
N ASN A 686 -8.60 30.25 -19.89
CA ASN A 686 -7.99 31.04 -18.82
C ASN A 686 -7.70 32.49 -19.26
N LEU A 687 -7.17 32.70 -20.46
CA LEU A 687 -6.87 34.03 -20.99
C LEU A 687 -8.17 34.85 -21.18
N LEU A 688 -9.21 34.24 -21.76
CA LEU A 688 -10.50 34.90 -21.98
C LEU A 688 -11.20 35.28 -20.67
N ARG A 689 -11.13 34.41 -19.66
CA ARG A 689 -11.61 34.70 -18.29
C ARG A 689 -10.80 35.80 -17.61
N ALA A 690 -9.51 35.88 -17.90
CA ALA A 690 -8.62 36.90 -17.35
C ALA A 690 -8.81 38.28 -17.99
N GLY A 691 -9.60 38.39 -19.06
CA GLY A 691 -9.92 39.66 -19.72
C GLY A 691 -9.19 39.92 -21.02
N VAL A 692 -8.54 38.91 -21.62
CA VAL A 692 -8.01 39.05 -23.00
C VAL A 692 -9.18 39.23 -23.97
N ASP A 693 -9.09 40.25 -24.83
CA ASP A 693 -10.18 40.62 -25.75
C ASP A 693 -10.34 39.59 -26.86
N LYS A 694 -9.23 39.26 -27.53
CA LYS A 694 -9.19 38.35 -28.68
C LYS A 694 -8.15 37.23 -28.51
N VAL A 695 -8.59 35.99 -28.72
CA VAL A 695 -7.72 34.81 -28.77
C VAL A 695 -7.88 34.11 -30.12
N TYR A 696 -6.76 33.82 -30.78
CA TYR A 696 -6.69 32.94 -31.93
C TYR A 696 -6.11 31.60 -31.52
N LEU A 697 -6.81 30.51 -31.83
CA LEU A 697 -6.39 29.15 -31.47
C LEU A 697 -6.10 28.35 -32.75
N LEU A 698 -4.82 28.16 -33.06
CA LEU A 698 -4.38 27.49 -34.28
C LEU A 698 -4.17 26.00 -34.03
N MET A 699 -4.76 25.20 -34.92
CA MET A 699 -4.63 23.76 -34.94
C MET A 699 -4.20 23.30 -36.33
N ARG A 700 -3.12 22.52 -36.41
CA ARG A 700 -2.62 21.94 -37.68
C ARG A 700 -3.57 20.92 -38.33
N GLY A 701 -4.68 20.58 -37.68
CA GLY A 701 -5.65 19.60 -38.16
C GLY A 701 -7.03 19.85 -37.55
N GLY A 702 -7.97 18.94 -37.80
CA GLY A 702 -9.32 19.03 -37.25
C GLY A 702 -9.38 18.87 -35.73
N LEU A 703 -10.46 19.40 -35.14
CA LEU A 703 -10.75 19.28 -33.71
C LEU A 703 -11.06 17.81 -33.34
N LYS A 704 -10.20 17.21 -32.51
CA LYS A 704 -10.38 15.83 -32.02
C LYS A 704 -10.98 15.84 -30.62
N ILE A 705 -12.20 15.31 -30.49
CA ILE A 705 -12.91 15.23 -29.21
C ILE A 705 -12.72 13.83 -28.63
N LYS A 706 -12.00 13.72 -27.51
CA LYS A 706 -11.76 12.44 -26.84
C LYS A 706 -11.85 12.59 -25.32
N PRO A 707 -12.42 11.62 -24.60
CA PRO A 707 -12.37 11.62 -23.13
C PRO A 707 -10.92 11.51 -22.64
N PHE A 708 -10.09 10.68 -23.27
CA PHE A 708 -8.70 10.42 -22.90
C PHE A 708 -7.70 10.76 -24.01
N ASP A 709 -6.43 10.89 -23.67
CA ASP A 709 -5.34 11.18 -24.61
C ASP A 709 -4.86 9.94 -25.38
N VAL A 710 -5.34 8.76 -25.01
CA VAL A 710 -5.23 7.49 -25.75
C VAL A 710 -6.62 7.00 -26.14
N ASP A 711 -6.70 6.18 -27.19
CA ASP A 711 -7.96 5.56 -27.62
C ASP A 711 -8.57 4.67 -26.53
N LEU A 712 -9.91 4.67 -26.44
CA LEU A 712 -10.64 3.94 -25.39
C LEU A 712 -10.35 2.44 -25.39
N SER A 713 -10.04 1.84 -26.54
CA SER A 713 -9.72 0.41 -26.61
C SER A 713 -8.50 0.01 -25.79
N TRP A 714 -7.62 0.96 -25.43
CA TRP A 714 -6.44 0.72 -24.59
C TRP A 714 -6.72 0.73 -23.09
N MET A 715 -7.94 1.06 -22.68
CA MET A 715 -8.34 1.14 -21.26
C MET A 715 -9.71 0.53 -20.96
N SER A 716 -10.36 -0.05 -21.97
CA SER A 716 -11.65 -0.71 -21.85
C SER A 716 -11.52 -2.22 -21.94
N LYS A 717 -12.61 -2.96 -22.17
CA LYS A 717 -12.58 -4.43 -22.33
C LYS A 717 -11.65 -4.95 -23.44
N PHE A 718 -11.20 -4.10 -24.35
CA PHE A 718 -10.25 -4.45 -25.41
C PHE A 718 -8.77 -4.24 -25.02
N GLN A 719 -8.51 -3.71 -23.82
CA GLN A 719 -7.18 -3.34 -23.36
C GLN A 719 -6.19 -4.49 -23.48
N ASN A 720 -6.56 -5.69 -23.03
CA ASN A 720 -5.67 -6.84 -23.06
C ASN A 720 -5.36 -7.26 -24.49
N GLN A 721 -6.33 -7.19 -25.40
CA GLN A 721 -6.08 -7.46 -26.82
C GLN A 721 -5.11 -6.45 -27.42
N ARG A 722 -5.29 -5.15 -27.14
CA ARG A 722 -4.38 -4.10 -27.64
C ARG A 722 -2.96 -4.24 -27.08
N LYS A 723 -2.86 -4.57 -25.79
CA LYS A 723 -1.58 -4.81 -25.12
C LYS A 723 -0.89 -6.07 -25.66
N ALA A 724 -1.66 -7.12 -25.94
CA ALA A 724 -1.17 -8.32 -26.61
C ALA A 724 -0.58 -7.99 -27.99
N GLU A 725 -1.36 -7.33 -28.86
CA GLU A 725 -0.91 -6.87 -30.18
C GLU A 725 0.40 -6.06 -30.07
N PHE A 726 0.51 -5.18 -29.06
CA PHE A 726 1.68 -4.35 -28.84
C PHE A 726 2.94 -5.14 -28.47
N TRP A 727 2.83 -6.09 -27.55
CA TRP A 727 4.00 -6.86 -27.10
C TRP A 727 4.39 -7.96 -28.10
N THR A 728 3.47 -8.41 -28.95
CA THR A 728 3.76 -9.36 -30.05
C THR A 728 4.20 -8.70 -31.34
N ALA A 729 4.23 -7.37 -31.43
CA ALA A 729 4.74 -6.65 -32.59
C ALA A 729 6.17 -7.07 -32.95
N ASP A 730 6.47 -7.14 -34.25
CA ASP A 730 7.72 -7.70 -34.77
C ASP A 730 8.90 -6.73 -34.64
N SER A 731 8.63 -5.44 -34.42
CA SER A 731 9.65 -4.38 -34.34
C SER A 731 9.28 -3.25 -33.37
N PHE A 732 10.29 -2.50 -32.92
CA PHE A 732 10.08 -1.31 -32.09
C PHE A 732 9.48 -0.14 -32.89
N GLU A 733 9.71 -0.08 -34.19
CA GLU A 733 9.06 0.85 -35.12
C GLU A 733 7.56 0.62 -35.18
N GLU A 734 7.13 -0.63 -35.27
CA GLU A 734 5.72 -1.00 -35.23
C GLU A 734 5.09 -0.61 -33.89
N ARG A 735 5.76 -0.90 -32.77
CA ARG A 735 5.32 -0.46 -31.44
C ARG A 735 5.19 1.05 -31.34
N LEU A 736 6.14 1.80 -31.87
CA LEU A 736 6.04 3.27 -31.94
C LEU A 736 4.83 3.69 -32.79
N GLY A 737 4.60 3.04 -33.93
CA GLY A 737 3.43 3.24 -34.78
C GLY A 737 2.12 3.08 -33.99
N MET A 738 1.99 1.99 -33.24
CA MET A 738 0.84 1.73 -32.37
C MET A 738 0.68 2.80 -31.27
N VAL A 739 1.77 3.25 -30.65
CA VAL A 739 1.75 4.35 -29.67
C VAL A 739 1.24 5.65 -30.29
N LEU A 740 1.74 5.99 -31.47
CA LEU A 740 1.34 7.21 -32.19
C LEU A 740 -0.12 7.14 -32.66
N GLU A 741 -0.57 5.98 -33.13
CA GLU A 741 -1.95 5.72 -33.54
C GLU A 741 -2.91 5.79 -32.36
N ALA A 742 -2.60 5.12 -31.25
CA ALA A 742 -3.43 5.13 -30.04
C ALA A 742 -3.63 6.56 -29.52
N ARG A 743 -2.57 7.38 -29.50
CA ARG A 743 -2.66 8.79 -29.09
C ARG A 743 -3.41 9.62 -30.15
N ASN A 744 -3.09 9.42 -31.42
CA ASN A 744 -3.66 10.12 -32.58
C ASN A 744 -3.67 11.66 -32.35
N GLY A 745 -2.54 12.19 -31.87
CA GLY A 745 -2.28 13.62 -31.66
C GLY A 745 -3.04 14.27 -30.50
N GLY A 746 -3.00 15.60 -30.46
CA GLY A 746 -3.71 16.41 -29.47
C GLY A 746 -5.22 16.21 -29.56
N SER A 747 -5.87 16.10 -28.40
CA SER A 747 -7.32 15.97 -28.29
C SER A 747 -7.87 16.73 -27.09
N ILE A 748 -9.13 17.13 -27.17
CA ILE A 748 -9.82 17.99 -26.21
C ILE A 748 -11.05 17.25 -25.66
N PRO A 749 -11.20 17.12 -24.33
CA PRO A 749 -12.42 16.57 -23.73
C PRO A 749 -13.65 17.41 -24.04
N SER A 750 -14.81 16.75 -24.14
CA SER A 750 -16.11 17.37 -24.47
C SER A 750 -16.44 18.60 -23.59
N ARG A 751 -16.09 18.55 -22.30
CA ARG A 751 -16.26 19.67 -21.36
C ARG A 751 -15.56 20.95 -21.81
N TYR A 752 -14.32 20.85 -22.32
CA TYR A 752 -13.56 22.01 -22.77
C TYR A 752 -13.98 22.46 -24.16
N VAL A 753 -14.41 21.54 -25.03
CA VAL A 753 -15.04 21.92 -26.32
C VAL A 753 -16.29 22.76 -26.08
N LYS A 754 -17.12 22.42 -25.09
CA LYS A 754 -18.27 23.26 -24.70
C LYS A 754 -17.84 24.65 -24.24
N ARG A 755 -16.74 24.77 -23.47
CA ARG A 755 -16.17 26.08 -23.06
C ARG A 755 -15.66 26.88 -24.27
N LEU A 756 -14.95 26.26 -25.22
CA LEU A 756 -14.49 26.95 -26.43
C LEU A 756 -15.66 27.44 -27.27
N ARG A 757 -16.66 26.57 -27.51
CA ARG A 757 -17.89 26.95 -28.24
C ARG A 757 -18.68 28.05 -27.56
N PHE A 758 -18.69 28.08 -26.23
CA PHE A 758 -19.29 29.18 -25.47
C PHE A 758 -18.59 30.51 -25.78
N TRP A 759 -17.25 30.53 -25.80
CA TRP A 759 -16.47 31.72 -26.14
C TRP A 759 -16.60 32.15 -27.61
N GLU A 760 -16.76 31.20 -28.53
CA GLU A 760 -17.07 31.45 -29.93
C GLU A 760 -18.49 32.03 -30.07
N GLY A 761 -19.49 31.43 -29.42
CA GLY A 761 -20.90 31.81 -29.56
C GLY A 761 -21.31 33.11 -28.86
N LYS A 762 -20.70 33.45 -27.72
CA LYS A 762 -21.05 34.65 -26.92
C LYS A 762 -20.81 35.98 -27.67
N SER A 763 -20.01 35.96 -28.72
CA SER A 763 -19.67 37.16 -29.51
C SER A 763 -19.58 36.87 -31.01
N GLY A 764 -20.25 35.84 -31.53
CA GLY A 764 -20.20 35.52 -32.97
C GLY A 764 -18.80 35.23 -33.54
N GLY A 765 -17.86 34.74 -32.72
CA GLY A 765 -16.46 34.52 -33.08
C GLY A 765 -15.52 35.71 -32.79
N GLU A 766 -16.05 36.82 -32.24
CA GLU A 766 -15.24 38.02 -31.97
C GLU A 766 -14.23 37.84 -30.86
N ARG A 767 -14.45 37.00 -29.84
CA ARG A 767 -13.49 36.82 -28.73
C ARG A 767 -12.56 35.63 -28.89
N LEU A 768 -13.06 34.50 -29.39
CA LEU A 768 -12.27 33.32 -29.71
C LEU A 768 -12.48 32.93 -31.18
N LYS A 769 -11.39 32.77 -31.92
CA LYS A 769 -11.39 32.22 -33.29
C LYS A 769 -10.55 30.95 -33.33
N SER A 770 -11.20 29.79 -33.45
CA SER A 770 -10.51 28.51 -33.67
C SER A 770 -10.18 28.36 -35.16
N CYS A 771 -8.89 28.23 -35.48
CA CYS A 771 -8.38 28.11 -36.84
C CYS A 771 -7.91 26.66 -37.06
N LEU A 772 -8.76 25.86 -37.69
CA LEU A 772 -8.47 24.45 -38.00
C LEU A 772 -7.69 24.34 -39.30
N TYR A 773 -6.81 23.34 -39.38
CA TYR A 773 -5.92 23.13 -40.53
C TYR A 773 -5.07 24.36 -40.86
N THR A 774 -4.68 25.12 -39.84
CA THR A 774 -3.94 26.37 -39.98
C THR A 774 -2.56 26.25 -39.33
N GLN A 775 -1.53 26.72 -40.04
CA GLN A 775 -0.15 26.77 -39.56
C GLN A 775 0.43 28.17 -39.74
N VAL A 776 1.39 28.53 -38.90
CA VAL A 776 2.16 29.77 -39.05
C VAL A 776 3.23 29.53 -40.11
N GLN A 777 3.26 30.36 -41.14
CA GLN A 777 4.29 30.33 -42.19
C GLN A 777 5.42 31.29 -41.85
N GLU A 778 5.07 32.52 -41.46
CA GLU A 778 6.03 33.55 -41.11
C GLU A 778 5.64 34.22 -39.79
N ALA A 779 6.65 34.57 -39.01
CA ALA A 779 6.49 35.34 -37.78
C ALA A 779 7.58 36.41 -37.71
N GLU A 780 7.21 37.63 -37.36
CA GLU A 780 8.14 38.76 -37.23
C GLU A 780 7.84 39.53 -35.95
N TRP A 781 8.89 39.86 -35.18
CA TRP A 781 8.76 40.69 -33.98
C TRP A 781 8.96 42.17 -34.32
N CYS A 782 7.91 42.98 -34.18
CA CYS A 782 8.00 44.42 -34.35
C CYS A 782 8.47 45.09 -33.04
N LYS A 783 9.68 45.67 -33.05
CA LYS A 783 10.26 46.34 -31.87
C LYS A 783 9.49 47.60 -31.47
N GLU A 784 8.91 48.32 -32.42
CA GLU A 784 8.18 49.58 -32.21
C GLU A 784 6.82 49.32 -31.56
N SER A 785 5.98 48.45 -32.16
CA SER A 785 4.67 48.13 -31.61
C SER A 785 4.73 47.14 -30.44
N ARG A 786 5.88 46.46 -30.27
CA ARG A 786 6.10 45.37 -29.30
C ARG A 786 5.06 44.26 -29.45
N LYS A 787 4.79 43.87 -30.70
CA LYS A 787 3.85 42.82 -31.08
C LYS A 787 4.44 41.93 -32.17
N TRP A 788 3.87 40.74 -32.29
CA TRP A 788 4.15 39.80 -33.36
C TRP A 788 3.27 40.09 -34.58
N ARG A 789 3.88 40.19 -35.76
CA ARG A 789 3.18 40.04 -37.04
C ARG A 789 3.26 38.58 -37.46
N ILE A 790 2.09 38.00 -37.75
CA ILE A 790 1.95 36.56 -38.01
C ILE A 790 1.28 36.36 -39.36
N GLN A 791 1.88 35.54 -40.22
CA GLN A 791 1.24 35.06 -41.44
C GLN A 791 0.94 33.56 -41.32
N THR A 792 -0.24 33.17 -41.77
CA THR A 792 -0.73 31.79 -41.65
C THR A 792 -1.14 31.23 -43.00
N GLU A 793 -1.09 29.90 -43.11
CA GLU A 793 -1.69 29.15 -44.23
C GLU A 793 -2.76 28.19 -43.69
N PRO A 794 -4.02 28.30 -44.15
CA PRO A 794 -4.55 29.40 -44.95
C PRO A 794 -4.52 30.74 -44.17
N ALA A 795 -4.62 31.86 -44.89
CA ALA A 795 -4.68 33.19 -44.28
C ALA A 795 -5.89 33.32 -43.34
N VAL A 796 -5.68 33.90 -42.16
CA VAL A 796 -6.75 34.11 -41.16
C VAL A 796 -7.17 35.57 -41.12
N ASP A 797 -8.41 35.84 -41.52
CA ASP A 797 -8.95 37.20 -41.52
C ASP A 797 -8.88 37.87 -40.14
N GLY A 798 -8.43 39.12 -40.15
CA GLY A 798 -8.32 39.97 -38.96
C GLY A 798 -7.14 39.63 -38.05
N MET A 799 -6.21 38.77 -38.47
CA MET A 799 -4.98 38.46 -37.73
C MET A 799 -3.81 39.25 -38.33
N SER A 800 -3.48 40.41 -37.75
CA SER A 800 -2.37 41.26 -38.22
C SER A 800 -1.30 41.48 -37.16
N GLU A 801 -1.68 41.79 -35.92
CA GLU A 801 -0.75 41.96 -34.79
C GLU A 801 -1.21 41.19 -33.54
N ILE A 802 -0.26 40.50 -32.91
CA ILE A 802 -0.47 39.65 -31.73
C ILE A 802 0.37 40.16 -30.56
N ASP A 803 -0.26 40.46 -29.43
CA ASP A 803 0.46 40.90 -28.23
C ASP A 803 1.29 39.80 -27.60
N HIS A 804 0.83 38.54 -27.64
CA HIS A 804 1.56 37.42 -27.04
C HIS A 804 1.26 36.07 -27.69
N VAL A 805 2.29 35.24 -27.84
CA VAL A 805 2.20 33.90 -28.43
C VAL A 805 2.33 32.83 -27.34
N PHE A 806 1.41 31.88 -27.30
CA PHE A 806 1.40 30.75 -26.37
C PHE A 806 1.60 29.45 -27.12
N PHE A 807 2.65 28.71 -26.75
CA PHE A 807 2.93 27.39 -27.30
C PHE A 807 2.33 26.31 -26.40
N ALA A 808 1.31 25.62 -26.90
CA ALA A 808 0.70 24.44 -26.28
C ALA A 808 0.95 23.19 -27.14
N THR A 809 2.18 23.11 -27.65
CA THR A 809 2.70 22.15 -28.64
C THR A 809 3.26 20.88 -28.03
N GLY A 810 3.24 20.79 -26.69
CA GLY A 810 3.67 19.62 -25.94
C GLY A 810 5.17 19.61 -25.69
N ALA A 811 5.71 18.43 -25.41
CA ALA A 811 7.13 18.22 -25.20
C ALA A 811 7.60 16.98 -25.97
N GLN A 812 8.84 17.03 -26.40
CA GLN A 812 9.59 15.95 -27.05
C GLN A 812 11.01 15.98 -26.52
N GLY A 813 11.66 14.83 -26.56
CA GLY A 813 13.04 14.68 -26.14
C GLY A 813 13.40 13.21 -26.27
N GLY A 814 14.43 12.93 -27.05
CA GLY A 814 15.09 11.66 -27.07
C GLY A 814 16.11 11.54 -25.95
N VAL A 815 16.62 10.33 -25.71
CA VAL A 815 17.76 10.14 -24.80
C VAL A 815 18.98 10.97 -25.23
N GLN A 816 19.11 11.26 -26.51
CA GLN A 816 20.18 12.07 -27.11
C GLN A 816 20.04 13.56 -26.81
N ASP A 817 18.84 14.02 -26.49
CA ASP A 817 18.56 15.43 -26.18
C ASP A 817 18.77 15.75 -24.70
N LEU A 818 19.27 14.80 -23.91
CA LEU A 818 19.53 14.93 -22.48
C LEU A 818 21.04 15.12 -22.23
N PRO A 819 21.53 16.35 -21.98
CA PRO A 819 22.96 16.63 -21.90
C PRO A 819 23.70 15.81 -20.84
N PHE A 820 23.03 15.53 -19.71
CA PHE A 820 23.62 14.76 -18.61
C PHE A 820 23.88 13.28 -18.96
N LEU A 821 23.30 12.76 -20.05
CA LEU A 821 23.52 11.40 -20.53
C LEU A 821 24.66 11.29 -21.56
N SER A 822 25.26 12.40 -22.00
CA SER A 822 26.29 12.44 -23.05
C SER A 822 27.42 11.41 -22.83
N ASN A 823 28.03 11.42 -21.65
CA ASN A 823 29.11 10.50 -21.28
C ASN A 823 28.65 9.03 -21.25
N LEU A 824 27.43 8.80 -20.76
CA LEU A 824 26.86 7.46 -20.69
C LEU A 824 26.54 6.92 -22.09
N LEU A 825 26.02 7.75 -22.98
CA LEU A 825 25.72 7.39 -24.37
C LEU A 825 26.98 7.06 -25.17
N GLU A 826 28.08 7.77 -24.91
CA GLU A 826 29.37 7.50 -25.54
C GLU A 826 29.94 6.15 -25.12
N ARG A 827 29.92 5.84 -23.80
CA ARG A 827 30.51 4.61 -23.27
C ARG A 827 29.59 3.38 -23.35
N TYR A 828 28.28 3.60 -23.20
CA TYR A 828 27.24 2.58 -23.18
C TYR A 828 26.10 2.98 -24.14
N PRO A 829 26.33 2.94 -25.45
CA PRO A 829 25.33 3.34 -26.43
C PRO A 829 24.09 2.45 -26.35
N ILE A 830 22.94 3.05 -26.64
CA ILE A 830 21.64 2.38 -26.71
C ILE A 830 20.99 2.67 -28.06
N GLU A 831 20.33 1.67 -28.62
CA GLU A 831 19.48 1.85 -29.78
C GLU A 831 18.28 2.74 -29.43
N SER A 832 17.81 3.54 -30.37
CA SER A 832 16.63 4.38 -30.16
C SER A 832 15.79 4.54 -31.42
N VAL A 833 14.46 4.54 -31.24
CA VAL A 833 13.49 4.77 -32.31
C VAL A 833 12.87 6.14 -32.12
N LYS A 834 13.19 7.09 -33.01
CA LYS A 834 12.77 8.50 -32.92
C LYS A 834 13.06 9.13 -31.53
N GLY A 835 14.24 8.82 -30.98
CA GLY A 835 14.73 9.30 -29.69
C GLY A 835 14.29 8.49 -28.48
N LEU A 836 13.31 7.57 -28.61
CA LEU A 836 12.94 6.69 -27.50
C LEU A 836 13.92 5.52 -27.40
N PRO A 837 14.50 5.25 -26.22
CA PRO A 837 15.46 4.16 -26.03
C PRO A 837 14.79 2.80 -26.15
N VAL A 838 15.50 1.85 -26.76
CA VAL A 838 15.15 0.43 -26.78
C VAL A 838 15.65 -0.21 -25.49
N LEU A 839 14.78 -0.23 -24.48
CA LEU A 839 15.08 -0.77 -23.14
C LEU A 839 14.85 -2.28 -23.06
N THR A 840 15.42 -2.92 -22.04
CA THR A 840 15.09 -4.30 -21.70
C THR A 840 13.63 -4.44 -21.22
N ASP A 841 13.18 -5.68 -21.04
CA ASP A 841 11.85 -5.98 -20.50
C ASP A 841 11.67 -5.49 -19.06
N ASP A 842 12.74 -5.21 -18.34
CA ASP A 842 12.67 -4.65 -16.98
C ASP A 842 12.89 -3.13 -16.98
N LEU A 843 12.83 -2.53 -18.17
CA LEU A 843 13.06 -1.09 -18.43
C LEU A 843 14.48 -0.63 -18.11
N GLN A 844 15.44 -1.57 -18.14
CA GLN A 844 16.85 -1.30 -17.97
C GLN A 844 17.47 -0.79 -19.28
N TRP A 845 18.46 0.09 -19.17
CA TRP A 845 19.23 0.63 -20.28
C TRP A 845 19.95 -0.46 -21.06
N ARG A 846 20.66 -1.33 -20.33
CA ARG A 846 21.39 -2.50 -20.81
C ARG A 846 21.61 -3.44 -19.64
N ARG A 847 21.78 -4.74 -19.88
CA ARG A 847 21.93 -5.73 -18.80
C ARG A 847 23.13 -5.48 -17.88
N ASP A 848 24.19 -4.87 -18.41
CA ASP A 848 25.44 -4.57 -17.69
C ASP A 848 25.49 -3.15 -17.10
N VAL A 849 24.44 -2.35 -17.27
CA VAL A 849 24.35 -0.98 -16.76
C VAL A 849 23.07 -0.87 -15.89
N PRO A 850 23.18 -0.69 -14.57
CA PRO A 850 22.03 -0.59 -13.66
C PRO A 850 21.34 0.79 -13.75
N LEU A 851 21.11 1.28 -14.96
CA LEU A 851 20.29 2.46 -15.27
C LEU A 851 18.93 1.99 -15.76
N PHE A 852 17.86 2.52 -15.18
CA PHE A 852 16.48 2.23 -15.58
C PHE A 852 15.79 3.50 -16.07
N VAL A 853 14.79 3.34 -16.94
CA VAL A 853 14.03 4.46 -17.50
C VAL A 853 12.54 4.16 -17.42
N THR A 854 11.75 5.09 -16.88
CA THR A 854 10.30 4.95 -16.76
C THR A 854 9.56 6.16 -17.31
N GLY A 855 8.24 6.07 -17.41
CA GLY A 855 7.40 7.10 -17.98
C GLY A 855 7.48 7.16 -19.51
N ARG A 856 7.36 8.37 -20.08
CA ARG A 856 7.27 8.57 -21.54
C ARG A 856 8.43 7.96 -22.33
N MET A 857 9.65 8.02 -21.80
CA MET A 857 10.82 7.49 -22.49
C MET A 857 10.82 5.96 -22.58
N ALA A 858 10.03 5.30 -21.74
CA ALA A 858 9.80 3.86 -21.79
C ALA A 858 8.59 3.45 -22.66
N SER A 859 8.05 4.36 -23.50
CA SER A 859 6.86 4.10 -24.33
C SER A 859 6.98 2.87 -25.25
N LEU A 860 8.17 2.54 -25.75
CA LEU A 860 8.39 1.36 -26.59
C LEU A 860 8.17 0.03 -25.84
N GLN A 861 8.19 0.08 -24.50
CA GLN A 861 8.00 -1.09 -23.65
C GLN A 861 6.72 -1.05 -22.79
N LEU A 862 6.29 0.15 -22.38
CA LEU A 862 5.10 0.36 -21.55
C LEU A 862 3.82 0.64 -22.37
N GLY A 863 3.96 0.99 -23.65
CA GLY A 863 2.84 1.28 -24.54
C GLY A 863 2.32 2.73 -24.46
N PRO A 864 1.10 2.99 -25.00
CA PRO A 864 0.60 4.34 -25.22
C PRO A 864 0.35 5.18 -23.95
N GLY A 865 0.11 4.50 -22.82
CA GLY A 865 -0.11 5.09 -21.51
C GLY A 865 1.17 5.48 -20.76
N ALA A 866 2.36 5.13 -21.27
CA ALA A 866 3.62 5.34 -20.55
C ALA A 866 3.86 6.80 -20.12
N GLY A 867 3.41 7.77 -20.93
CA GLY A 867 3.56 9.20 -20.63
C GLY A 867 2.50 9.79 -19.70
N ASN A 868 1.56 8.98 -19.18
CA ASN A 868 0.49 9.43 -18.29
C ASN A 868 0.53 8.65 -16.95
N LEU A 869 -0.53 8.77 -16.14
CA LEU A 869 -0.60 8.12 -14.82
C LEU A 869 -0.69 6.57 -14.87
N GLU A 870 -1.09 5.97 -16.01
CA GLU A 870 -1.01 4.51 -16.22
C GLU A 870 0.45 4.04 -16.18
N GLY A 871 1.33 4.77 -16.88
CA GLY A 871 2.75 4.46 -16.96
C GLY A 871 3.50 4.56 -15.62
N ALA A 872 2.99 5.35 -14.67
CA ALA A 872 3.64 5.54 -13.38
C ALA A 872 3.69 4.24 -12.57
N ARG A 873 2.55 3.55 -12.41
CA ARG A 873 2.48 2.30 -11.63
C ARG A 873 3.11 1.13 -12.40
N LEU A 874 2.76 0.97 -13.68
CA LEU A 874 3.29 -0.11 -14.51
C LEU A 874 4.82 -0.03 -14.65
N GLY A 875 5.37 1.17 -14.80
CA GLY A 875 6.81 1.37 -14.86
C GLY A 875 7.50 1.13 -13.51
N ALA A 876 6.89 1.55 -12.40
CA ALA A 876 7.42 1.31 -11.06
C ALA A 876 7.55 -0.19 -10.74
N GLU A 877 6.50 -0.98 -11.01
CA GLU A 877 6.52 -2.43 -10.76
C GLU A 877 7.68 -3.13 -11.49
N ARG A 878 7.83 -2.87 -12.80
CA ARG A 878 8.85 -3.51 -13.63
C ARG A 878 10.26 -3.17 -13.18
N VAL A 879 10.51 -1.90 -12.85
CA VAL A 879 11.84 -1.45 -12.42
C VAL A 879 12.20 -2.05 -11.07
N VAL A 880 11.28 -2.03 -10.09
CA VAL A 880 11.60 -2.44 -8.72
C VAL A 880 12.00 -3.91 -8.63
N TRP A 881 11.37 -4.81 -9.38
CA TRP A 881 11.78 -6.22 -9.40
C TRP A 881 13.24 -6.41 -9.82
N ALA A 882 13.69 -5.72 -10.87
CA ALA A 882 15.07 -5.81 -11.33
C ALA A 882 16.06 -5.10 -10.38
N VAL A 883 15.66 -3.96 -9.81
CA VAL A 883 16.46 -3.26 -8.78
C VAL A 883 16.69 -4.17 -7.58
N GLU A 884 15.65 -4.82 -7.06
CA GLU A 884 15.76 -5.74 -5.92
C GLU A 884 16.67 -6.94 -6.22
N GLU A 885 16.65 -7.46 -7.45
CA GLU A 885 17.56 -8.53 -7.88
C GLU A 885 19.02 -8.07 -7.84
N ILE A 886 19.32 -6.89 -8.39
CA ILE A 886 20.66 -6.29 -8.38
C ILE A 886 21.15 -6.06 -6.96
N LEU A 887 20.32 -5.48 -6.09
CA LEU A 887 20.69 -5.18 -4.70
C LEU A 887 20.87 -6.45 -3.85
N SER A 888 20.22 -7.56 -4.21
CA SER A 888 20.38 -8.85 -3.54
C SER A 888 21.67 -9.62 -3.90
N GLY A 889 22.49 -9.07 -4.81
CA GLY A 889 23.86 -9.54 -5.05
C GLY A 889 24.00 -10.81 -5.89
N GLY A 890 23.04 -11.14 -6.76
CA GLY A 890 23.20 -12.23 -7.73
C GLY A 890 23.48 -13.62 -7.13
N LYS A 891 23.18 -13.86 -5.84
CA LYS A 891 23.33 -15.18 -5.17
C LYS A 891 22.22 -16.17 -5.52
N GLY A 892 21.81 -16.20 -6.78
CA GLY A 892 21.03 -17.29 -7.35
C GLY A 892 21.83 -17.82 -8.51
N ASP A 893 22.21 -19.09 -8.44
CA ASP A 893 22.91 -19.79 -9.52
C ASP A 893 22.19 -19.48 -10.84
N ALA A 894 22.87 -18.82 -11.78
CA ALA A 894 22.26 -18.30 -12.99
C ALA A 894 21.63 -19.42 -13.85
N GLY A 895 21.94 -20.69 -13.56
CA GLY A 895 21.28 -21.86 -14.11
C GLY A 895 19.93 -22.21 -13.47
N GLU A 896 19.81 -22.18 -12.14
CA GLU A 896 18.56 -22.55 -11.44
C GLU A 896 17.44 -21.52 -11.61
N VAL A 897 17.78 -20.22 -11.69
CA VAL A 897 16.78 -19.15 -11.89
C VAL A 897 16.20 -19.19 -13.31
N VAL A 898 17.00 -19.60 -14.30
CA VAL A 898 16.55 -19.80 -15.69
C VAL A 898 15.65 -21.04 -15.79
N GLU A 899 15.96 -22.12 -15.06
CA GLU A 899 15.10 -23.30 -14.98
C GLU A 899 13.80 -23.06 -14.18
N GLU A 900 13.85 -22.31 -13.08
CA GLU A 900 12.66 -21.99 -12.28
C GLU A 900 11.75 -21.01 -13.01
N ARG A 901 12.31 -20.04 -13.74
CA ARG A 901 11.56 -19.17 -14.66
C ARG A 901 10.94 -19.96 -15.81
N ALA A 902 11.66 -20.91 -16.41
CA ALA A 902 11.12 -21.80 -17.45
C ALA A 902 10.03 -22.74 -16.92
N ARG A 903 10.15 -23.19 -15.66
CA ARG A 903 9.19 -24.06 -14.97
C ARG A 903 7.90 -23.31 -14.59
N LEU A 904 8.02 -22.09 -14.05
CA LEU A 904 6.91 -21.19 -13.80
C LEU A 904 6.23 -20.77 -15.11
N GLU A 905 7.01 -20.39 -16.14
CA GLU A 905 6.50 -20.08 -17.48
C GLU A 905 5.72 -21.28 -18.06
N GLY A 906 6.15 -22.53 -17.82
CA GLY A 906 5.43 -23.75 -18.20
C GLY A 906 4.08 -23.97 -17.49
N GLU A 907 3.98 -23.66 -16.19
CA GLU A 907 2.72 -23.79 -15.42
C GLU A 907 1.69 -22.71 -15.81
N PHE A 908 2.14 -21.50 -16.15
CA PHE A 908 1.29 -20.43 -16.66
C PHE A 908 0.79 -20.68 -18.10
N VAL A 909 1.61 -21.30 -18.96
CA VAL A 909 1.27 -21.62 -20.36
C VAL A 909 0.13 -22.63 -20.48
N ALA A 910 -0.05 -23.53 -19.51
CA ALA A 910 -1.13 -24.52 -19.50
C ALA A 910 -2.50 -23.99 -18.99
N GLY A 911 -2.59 -22.70 -18.62
CA GLY A 911 -3.85 -22.10 -18.14
C GLY A 911 -4.29 -22.59 -16.76
N VAL A 912 -3.39 -23.24 -16.01
CA VAL A 912 -3.68 -23.82 -14.70
C VAL A 912 -3.18 -22.94 -13.55
N GLY A 913 -2.44 -21.86 -13.82
CA GLY A 913 -1.92 -20.93 -12.82
C GLY A 913 -2.76 -19.67 -12.69
N SER A 914 -3.45 -19.53 -11.56
CA SER A 914 -3.89 -18.25 -11.01
C SER A 914 -2.96 -17.89 -9.85
N LYS A 915 -2.69 -16.61 -9.57
CA LYS A 915 -1.99 -16.21 -8.32
C LYS A 915 -2.73 -16.68 -7.06
N TYR A 916 -3.99 -17.11 -7.22
CA TYR A 916 -4.85 -17.67 -6.18
C TYR A 916 -4.84 -19.20 -6.12
N ARG A 917 -3.98 -19.89 -6.87
CA ARG A 917 -3.86 -21.36 -6.76
C ARG A 917 -3.29 -21.82 -5.41
N MET A 918 -2.73 -20.89 -4.64
CA MET A 918 -2.34 -21.09 -3.24
C MET A 918 -3.51 -20.96 -2.24
N LEU A 919 -4.75 -20.75 -2.71
CA LEU A 919 -5.96 -20.68 -1.89
C LEU A 919 -6.83 -21.94 -2.01
N GLU A 920 -6.28 -23.08 -2.45
CA GLU A 920 -7.02 -24.34 -2.32
C GLU A 920 -7.07 -24.73 -0.83
N VAL A 921 -8.28 -24.56 -0.29
CA VAL A 921 -8.73 -25.14 0.97
C VAL A 921 -8.81 -26.65 0.79
N GLU A 922 -8.01 -27.39 1.54
CA GLU A 922 -8.38 -28.73 2.01
C GLU A 922 -8.77 -28.67 3.49
#